data_AF-A0A1T5A6J8-F1
#
_entry.id   AF-A0A1T5A6J8-F1
#
_cell.length_a   1.000
_cell.length_b   1.000
_cell.length_c   1.000
_cell.angle_alpha   90.00
_cell.angle_beta   90.00
_cell.angle_gamma   90.00
#
_symmetry.space_group_name_H-M   'P 1'
#
loop_
_entity.id
_entity.type
_entity.pdbx_description
1 polymer ?
#
loop_
_entity_poly.entity_id
_entity_poly.type
_entity_poly.pdbx_seq_one_letter_code
_entity_poly.pdbx_strand_id
1 'polypeptide(L)'
;MKINSHNKFALLLLPFALLAGDSIAQRYAGPLSPEESLKKLNVAPGFSAQIYAAEPFVMDPVALEFDEAGNAYVVEMPDYPYEVEPGKGHGRIKMLSDTNGDGRIDKATIFAENVTEATSILPWKGGLIVTAAPNILYLKDTNGDGKSDTSEILFSGFFQNNSEAQVTSLRFGIDNWIYANNRGQAGKVSFSKTPGEAPVEVRGADFRFRLDRNVFELETGPGQFGQTIDDWGHRFFTENSIHLQQAVIPWRYTHRHAFLPTSKFNVTITDHEEIMFQETAPPYWRAERTNQRNKMYKENNMNRIEYAEDRFTGASGGMIYNGDALPKEFYGNVFTTDVAGNLVHRDILSPDPKSPVLLAKRAEREKDREFIYSTDTWFRPVTSSVGPDGYLYVLDYYRQHIETPVSIPDDLKADMDFMAGSDKGRIYRILPANTSYKSASVDLKGMTSAKLVEALAKDNGWWRLQAQRLLLERQDKSVVPAVKAFFNSSKDARARLHALYVLEGLNSLTADIVKKALTDVAPGVKENALILAERFPETLPLMIQKINDADKRVAFQAALSIGNFNNKEVIAALASVVEKYGNDAWFRNGVLSSDPGSSPELLKTLSQRNSFVKNPADWNVAFLQDLSTVVGARNNKAQVSTYLDLISQPSLNNEKMQIALLKGLKAGLIKNESTNIQLKEALAQVKPDSLQNVKSGILTLKKLY
;
A
#
# COMPACT_ATOMS: atom_id res chain seq x y z
N MET A 1 -71.58 65.02 16.83
CA MET A 1 -71.95 64.16 17.98
C MET A 1 -72.22 62.76 17.43
N LYS A 2 -71.61 61.75 18.07
CA LYS A 2 -71.72 60.28 17.87
C LYS A 2 -70.85 59.61 16.80
N ILE A 3 -70.26 58.53 17.29
CA ILE A 3 -69.11 57.70 16.89
C ILE A 3 -69.58 56.25 17.06
N ASN A 4 -69.14 55.35 16.15
CA ASN A 4 -68.97 53.88 16.27
C ASN A 4 -70.21 53.01 16.60
N SER A 5 -70.28 51.71 16.31
CA SER A 5 -69.48 50.74 15.53
C SER A 5 -70.39 49.51 15.36
N HIS A 6 -70.17 48.68 14.34
CA HIS A 6 -70.87 47.41 14.18
C HIS A 6 -69.92 46.23 14.45
N ASN A 7 -70.23 45.48 15.52
CA ASN A 7 -69.77 44.10 15.71
C ASN A 7 -70.92 43.17 15.32
N LYS A 8 -70.65 42.20 14.43
CA LYS A 8 -71.52 41.04 14.23
C LYS A 8 -70.67 39.77 14.34
N PHE A 9 -71.02 38.97 15.35
CA PHE A 9 -70.69 37.56 15.48
C PHE A 9 -71.43 36.76 14.40
N ALA A 10 -70.76 35.80 13.76
CA ALA A 10 -71.39 34.65 13.13
C ALA A 10 -70.46 33.43 13.27
N LEU A 11 -70.97 32.41 13.96
CA LEU A 11 -70.43 31.06 14.04
C LEU A 11 -70.20 30.49 12.63
N LEU A 12 -69.02 29.92 12.39
CA LEU A 12 -68.75 29.08 11.22
C LEU A 12 -68.28 27.70 11.69
N LEU A 13 -69.09 26.71 11.32
CA LEU A 13 -68.83 25.28 11.45
C LEU A 13 -67.58 24.91 10.64
N LEU A 14 -66.57 24.39 11.32
CA LEU A 14 -65.39 23.74 10.72
C LEU A 14 -65.76 22.32 10.29
N PRO A 15 -65.57 21.92 9.01
CA PRO A 15 -65.46 20.52 8.66
C PRO A 15 -64.05 20.03 9.00
N PHE A 16 -63.99 18.95 9.78
CA PHE A 16 -62.82 18.10 9.95
C PHE A 16 -62.36 17.60 8.57
N ALA A 17 -61.28 18.15 8.04
CA ALA A 17 -60.49 17.50 7.00
C ALA A 17 -59.27 16.90 7.69
N LEU A 18 -59.23 15.56 7.78
CA LEU A 18 -58.03 14.82 8.11
C LEU A 18 -56.94 15.17 7.08
N LEU A 19 -55.96 15.97 7.48
CA LEU A 19 -54.64 15.99 6.88
C LEU A 19 -53.71 15.17 7.77
N ALA A 20 -53.90 13.84 7.75
CA ALA A 20 -52.83 12.90 8.07
C ALA A 20 -52.08 12.63 6.77
N GLY A 21 -51.34 13.63 6.29
CA GLY A 21 -50.22 13.40 5.42
C GLY A 21 -49.01 13.28 6.34
N ASP A 22 -48.63 12.06 6.72
CA ASP A 22 -47.31 11.83 7.28
C ASP A 22 -46.30 12.28 6.21
N SER A 23 -45.77 13.50 6.36
CA SER A 23 -44.56 13.87 5.65
C SER A 23 -43.48 12.91 6.14
N ILE A 24 -43.09 11.94 5.32
CA ILE A 24 -41.89 11.15 5.58
C ILE A 24 -40.78 12.16 5.82
N ALA A 25 -40.30 12.26 7.05
CA ALA A 25 -39.22 13.17 7.40
C ALA A 25 -38.05 12.85 6.47
N GLN A 26 -37.53 13.85 5.75
CA GLN A 26 -36.39 13.67 4.85
C GLN A 26 -35.18 13.22 5.68
N ARG A 27 -34.88 11.91 5.64
CA ARG A 27 -33.84 11.28 6.49
C ARG A 27 -32.42 11.71 6.13
N TYR A 28 -32.20 12.20 4.91
CA TYR A 28 -30.89 12.58 4.39
C TYR A 28 -30.90 14.02 3.85
N ALA A 29 -29.91 14.80 4.25
CA ALA A 29 -29.70 16.15 3.73
C ALA A 29 -29.46 16.11 2.20
N GLY A 30 -29.88 17.16 1.50
CA GLY A 30 -29.56 17.36 0.09
C GLY A 30 -28.11 17.84 -0.13
N PRO A 31 -27.64 17.84 -1.38
CA PRO A 31 -26.30 18.31 -1.72
C PRO A 31 -26.17 19.82 -1.50
N LEU A 32 -24.96 20.28 -1.22
CA LEU A 32 -24.57 21.70 -1.17
C LEU A 32 -23.88 22.11 -2.47
N SER A 33 -23.82 23.42 -2.76
CA SER A 33 -22.92 23.93 -3.79
C SER A 33 -21.43 23.75 -3.39
N PRO A 34 -20.49 23.76 -4.35
CA PRO A 34 -19.06 23.68 -4.04
C PRO A 34 -18.61 24.71 -3.00
N GLU A 35 -19.06 25.96 -3.12
CA GLU A 35 -18.71 27.04 -2.20
C GLU A 35 -19.35 26.89 -0.81
N GLU A 36 -20.54 26.30 -0.71
CA GLU A 36 -21.18 26.00 0.57
C GLU A 36 -20.53 24.82 1.29
N SER A 37 -20.18 23.76 0.55
CA SER A 37 -19.47 22.60 1.10
C SER A 37 -18.05 22.96 1.54
N LEU A 38 -17.34 23.81 0.79
CA LEU A 38 -16.04 24.34 1.21
C LEU A 38 -16.12 25.05 2.58
N LYS A 39 -17.21 25.79 2.86
CA LYS A 39 -17.43 26.43 4.17
C LYS A 39 -17.70 25.43 5.30
N LYS A 40 -18.06 24.19 4.98
CA LYS A 40 -18.30 23.10 5.94
C LYS A 40 -17.03 22.31 6.26
N LEU A 41 -15.96 22.50 5.48
CA LEU A 41 -14.65 21.91 5.75
C LEU A 41 -13.93 22.66 6.87
N ASN A 42 -13.52 21.91 7.88
CA ASN A 42 -12.53 22.34 8.86
C ASN A 42 -11.19 21.76 8.45
N VAL A 43 -10.19 22.61 8.29
CA VAL A 43 -8.81 22.23 7.94
C VAL A 43 -7.93 22.56 9.13
N ALA A 44 -6.89 21.76 9.36
CA ALA A 44 -5.94 21.94 10.45
C ALA A 44 -5.40 23.39 10.55
N PRO A 45 -5.14 23.91 11.76
CA PRO A 45 -4.62 25.26 11.94
C PRO A 45 -3.37 25.54 11.11
N GLY A 46 -3.35 26.68 10.43
CA GLY A 46 -2.24 27.09 9.55
C GLY A 46 -2.41 26.66 8.10
N PHE A 47 -3.55 26.06 7.72
CA PHE A 47 -3.88 25.68 6.35
C PHE A 47 -5.20 26.29 5.89
N SER A 48 -5.42 26.25 4.58
CA SER A 48 -6.69 26.56 3.94
C SER A 48 -6.95 25.57 2.81
N ALA A 49 -8.23 25.34 2.51
CA ALA A 49 -8.67 24.61 1.32
C ALA A 49 -9.17 25.60 0.27
N GLN A 50 -8.88 25.31 -1.00
CA GLN A 50 -9.40 26.01 -2.17
C GLN A 50 -10.00 25.02 -3.13
N ILE A 51 -11.05 25.40 -3.85
CA ILE A 51 -11.60 24.58 -4.94
C ILE A 51 -10.59 24.63 -6.09
N TYR A 52 -10.00 23.49 -6.43
CA TYR A 52 -9.20 23.33 -7.63
C TYR A 52 -10.11 23.01 -8.83
N ALA A 53 -11.00 22.05 -8.68
CA ALA A 53 -12.00 21.69 -9.67
C ALA A 53 -13.30 21.27 -8.97
N ALA A 54 -14.43 21.50 -9.63
CA ALA A 54 -15.75 21.05 -9.18
C ALA A 54 -16.63 20.74 -10.40
N GLU A 55 -17.83 20.21 -10.16
CA GLU A 55 -18.85 20.08 -11.19
C GLU A 55 -19.07 21.41 -11.97
N PRO A 56 -19.28 21.38 -13.31
CA PRO A 56 -19.38 20.20 -14.18
C PRO A 56 -18.03 19.68 -14.72
N PHE A 57 -16.90 20.29 -14.36
CA PHE A 57 -15.60 19.93 -14.93
C PHE A 57 -15.11 18.55 -14.45
N VAL A 58 -15.46 18.18 -13.22
CA VAL A 58 -15.15 16.89 -12.62
C VAL A 58 -16.39 16.33 -11.90
N MET A 59 -16.60 15.02 -12.03
CA MET A 59 -17.70 14.26 -11.40
C MET A 59 -17.17 12.89 -10.93
N ASP A 60 -17.57 12.42 -9.75
CA ASP A 60 -17.14 11.14 -9.18
C ASP A 60 -15.62 10.86 -9.29
N PRO A 61 -14.73 11.80 -8.88
CA PRO A 61 -13.29 11.65 -9.07
C PRO A 61 -12.69 10.57 -8.15
N VAL A 62 -11.90 9.66 -8.72
CA VAL A 62 -11.23 8.56 -7.96
C VAL A 62 -9.70 8.54 -8.08
N ALA A 63 -9.12 9.22 -9.07
CA ALA A 63 -7.67 9.36 -9.20
C ALA A 63 -7.31 10.68 -9.90
N LEU A 64 -6.19 11.28 -9.50
CA LEU A 64 -5.62 12.51 -10.08
C LEU A 64 -4.11 12.34 -10.23
N GLU A 65 -3.60 12.51 -11.45
CA GLU A 65 -2.17 12.50 -11.74
C GLU A 65 -1.79 13.66 -12.66
N PHE A 66 -0.56 14.15 -12.51
CA PHE A 66 0.00 15.22 -13.35
C PHE A 66 1.09 14.65 -14.27
N ASP A 67 0.99 14.90 -15.57
CA ASP A 67 1.96 14.43 -16.57
C ASP A 67 3.23 15.31 -16.66
N GLU A 68 4.20 14.92 -17.47
CA GLU A 68 5.45 15.66 -17.64
C GLU A 68 5.31 17.09 -18.20
N ALA A 69 4.14 17.47 -18.72
CA ALA A 69 3.81 18.81 -19.19
C ALA A 69 2.98 19.60 -18.17
N GLY A 70 2.66 19.00 -17.02
CA GLY A 70 1.85 19.61 -15.96
C GLY A 70 0.35 19.50 -16.19
N ASN A 71 -0.10 18.74 -17.19
CA ASN A 71 -1.51 18.47 -17.41
C ASN A 71 -2.05 17.60 -16.28
N ALA A 72 -3.19 18.00 -15.72
CA ALA A 72 -3.89 17.23 -14.71
C ALA A 72 -4.88 16.27 -15.36
N TYR A 73 -4.74 14.97 -15.13
CA TYR A 73 -5.68 13.95 -15.58
C TYR A 73 -6.47 13.43 -14.39
N VAL A 74 -7.79 13.35 -14.53
CA VAL A 74 -8.71 12.82 -13.51
C VAL A 74 -9.48 11.63 -14.05
N VAL A 75 -9.62 10.59 -13.23
CA VAL A 75 -10.51 9.45 -13.49
C VAL A 75 -11.85 9.71 -12.81
N GLU A 76 -12.92 9.55 -13.57
CA GLU A 76 -14.31 9.62 -13.09
C GLU A 76 -14.94 8.23 -13.15
N MET A 77 -15.57 7.79 -12.05
CA MET A 77 -16.13 6.43 -11.89
C MET A 77 -17.66 6.43 -11.68
N PRO A 78 -18.46 6.98 -12.60
CA PRO A 78 -19.91 7.13 -12.40
C PRO A 78 -20.65 5.79 -12.17
N ASP A 79 -20.09 4.68 -12.63
CA ASP A 79 -20.70 3.34 -12.60
C ASP A 79 -20.87 2.77 -11.17
N TYR A 80 -20.08 3.22 -10.19
CA TYR A 80 -20.19 2.76 -8.81
C TYR A 80 -21.60 3.04 -8.23
N PRO A 81 -22.19 2.15 -7.41
CA PRO A 81 -21.66 0.86 -6.94
C PRO A 81 -22.10 -0.34 -7.79
N TYR A 82 -22.70 -0.11 -8.96
CA TYR A 82 -23.29 -1.19 -9.75
C TYR A 82 -22.26 -1.82 -10.67
N GLU A 83 -22.33 -3.14 -10.80
CA GLU A 83 -21.55 -3.85 -11.80
C GLU A 83 -22.02 -3.44 -13.20
N VAL A 84 -21.07 -3.21 -14.10
CA VAL A 84 -21.32 -2.88 -15.50
C VAL A 84 -20.83 -4.01 -16.39
N GLU A 85 -21.56 -4.26 -17.48
CA GLU A 85 -21.09 -5.20 -18.49
C GLU A 85 -19.75 -4.71 -19.09
N PRO A 86 -18.80 -5.63 -19.38
CA PRO A 86 -17.55 -5.25 -20.03
C PRO A 86 -17.78 -4.44 -21.31
N GLY A 87 -17.15 -3.27 -21.41
CA GLY A 87 -17.29 -2.35 -22.55
C GLY A 87 -18.57 -1.51 -22.56
N LYS A 88 -19.37 -1.54 -21.49
CA LYS A 88 -20.58 -0.72 -21.30
C LYS A 88 -20.47 0.28 -20.15
N GLY A 89 -19.32 0.37 -19.50
CA GLY A 89 -19.13 1.33 -18.41
C GLY A 89 -19.12 2.77 -18.91
N HIS A 90 -19.53 3.69 -18.05
CA HIS A 90 -19.59 5.12 -18.30
C HIS A 90 -18.38 5.88 -17.74
N GLY A 91 -17.37 5.18 -17.23
CA GLY A 91 -16.10 5.76 -16.79
C GLY A 91 -15.42 6.64 -17.83
N ARG A 92 -14.83 7.73 -17.34
CA ARG A 92 -14.17 8.76 -18.16
C ARG A 92 -12.82 9.12 -17.58
N ILE A 93 -11.90 9.50 -18.45
CA ILE A 93 -10.66 10.18 -18.07
C ILE A 93 -10.71 11.56 -18.70
N LYS A 94 -10.58 12.60 -17.88
CA LYS A 94 -10.57 13.99 -18.34
C LYS A 94 -9.22 14.64 -18.07
N MET A 95 -8.77 15.44 -19.02
CA MET A 95 -7.68 16.39 -18.83
C MET A 95 -8.27 17.73 -18.38
N LEU A 96 -7.84 18.21 -17.23
CA LEU A 96 -8.29 19.47 -16.61
C LEU A 96 -7.31 20.59 -16.95
N SER A 97 -7.85 21.76 -17.28
CA SER A 97 -7.05 22.94 -17.60
C SER A 97 -7.58 24.19 -16.89
N ASP A 98 -6.65 24.95 -16.33
CA ASP A 98 -6.86 26.33 -15.92
C ASP A 98 -6.35 27.22 -17.05
N THR A 99 -7.27 27.82 -17.81
CA THR A 99 -6.92 28.60 -19.00
C THR A 99 -6.61 30.07 -18.69
N ASN A 100 -6.85 30.52 -17.46
CA ASN A 100 -6.68 31.91 -17.05
C ASN A 100 -5.56 32.11 -16.00
N GLY A 101 -5.07 31.03 -15.38
CA GLY A 101 -3.94 31.00 -14.45
C GLY A 101 -4.29 31.37 -13.00
N ASP A 102 -5.57 31.41 -12.62
CA ASP A 102 -6.01 31.73 -11.25
C ASP A 102 -5.94 30.54 -10.28
N GLY A 103 -5.60 29.36 -10.80
CA GLY A 103 -5.48 28.11 -10.06
C GLY A 103 -6.79 27.36 -9.88
N ARG A 104 -7.88 27.75 -10.54
CA ARG A 104 -9.15 27.04 -10.62
C ARG A 104 -9.37 26.53 -12.04
N ILE A 105 -9.75 25.27 -12.16
CA ILE A 105 -10.06 24.66 -13.45
C ILE A 105 -11.31 25.30 -14.06
N ASP A 106 -11.18 25.72 -15.32
CA ASP A 106 -12.25 26.34 -16.10
C ASP A 106 -12.51 25.64 -17.45
N LYS A 107 -11.74 24.58 -17.74
CA LYS A 107 -11.93 23.72 -18.91
C LYS A 107 -11.62 22.25 -18.58
N ALA A 108 -12.43 21.34 -19.10
CA ALA A 108 -12.16 19.91 -19.07
C ALA A 108 -12.29 19.32 -20.49
N THR A 109 -11.30 18.51 -20.89
CA THR A 109 -11.29 17.79 -22.17
C THR A 109 -11.41 16.30 -21.88
N ILE A 110 -12.35 15.61 -22.53
CA ILE A 110 -12.46 14.15 -22.41
C ILE A 110 -11.27 13.53 -23.15
N PHE A 111 -10.34 12.95 -22.39
CA PHE A 111 -9.19 12.23 -22.92
C PHE A 111 -9.58 10.80 -23.32
N ALA A 112 -10.39 10.12 -22.50
CA ALA A 112 -10.96 8.82 -22.81
C ALA A 112 -12.38 8.71 -22.25
N GLU A 113 -13.25 7.98 -22.93
CA GLU A 113 -14.63 7.72 -22.54
C GLU A 113 -14.96 6.22 -22.67
N ASN A 114 -16.03 5.80 -22.00
CA ASN A 114 -16.48 4.41 -21.94
C ASN A 114 -15.42 3.45 -21.37
N VAL A 115 -14.61 3.93 -20.42
CA VAL A 115 -13.60 3.12 -19.74
C VAL A 115 -14.28 2.41 -18.57
N THR A 116 -14.59 1.13 -18.72
CA THR A 116 -15.24 0.31 -17.69
C THR A 116 -14.45 0.34 -16.37
N GLU A 117 -15.08 0.85 -15.30
CA GLU A 117 -14.59 0.81 -13.92
C GLU A 117 -13.11 1.19 -13.77
N ALA A 118 -12.70 2.30 -14.39
CA ALA A 118 -11.36 2.82 -14.23
C ALA A 118 -11.13 3.27 -12.78
N THR A 119 -10.04 2.80 -12.15
CA THR A 119 -9.76 3.06 -10.72
C THR A 119 -8.49 3.88 -10.46
N SER A 120 -7.53 3.86 -11.38
CA SER A 120 -6.23 4.53 -11.23
C SER A 120 -5.57 4.80 -12.58
N ILE A 121 -4.71 5.81 -12.62
CA ILE A 121 -3.93 6.19 -13.81
C ILE A 121 -2.46 6.44 -13.44
N LEU A 122 -1.57 6.35 -14.43
CA LEU A 122 -0.15 6.70 -14.29
C LEU A 122 0.44 7.20 -15.62
N PRO A 123 1.03 8.41 -15.68
CA PRO A 123 1.69 8.91 -16.88
C PRO A 123 2.89 8.04 -17.31
N TRP A 124 2.93 7.65 -18.59
CA TRP A 124 4.00 6.83 -19.16
C TRP A 124 4.17 7.09 -20.66
N LYS A 125 5.39 7.42 -21.12
CA LYS A 125 5.73 7.64 -22.54
C LYS A 125 4.75 8.55 -23.31
N GLY A 126 4.31 9.62 -22.65
CA GLY A 126 3.34 10.59 -23.20
C GLY A 126 1.91 10.05 -23.35
N GLY A 127 1.56 8.97 -22.65
CA GLY A 127 0.19 8.45 -22.51
C GLY A 127 -0.10 8.09 -21.05
N LEU A 128 -1.19 7.37 -20.79
CA LEU A 128 -1.62 6.93 -19.47
C LEU A 128 -1.70 5.40 -19.41
N ILE A 129 -1.13 4.81 -18.37
CA ILE A 129 -1.47 3.46 -17.93
C ILE A 129 -2.73 3.56 -17.08
N VAL A 130 -3.73 2.72 -17.31
CA VAL A 130 -5.05 2.79 -16.66
C VAL A 130 -5.41 1.44 -16.07
N THR A 131 -5.74 1.37 -14.78
CA THR A 131 -6.37 0.18 -14.20
C THR A 131 -7.87 0.22 -14.48
N ALA A 132 -8.38 -0.79 -15.20
CA ALA A 132 -9.78 -0.90 -15.62
C ALA A 132 -10.12 -2.39 -15.74
N ALA A 133 -10.45 -3.02 -14.61
CA ALA A 133 -10.63 -4.47 -14.54
C ALA A 133 -11.62 -4.96 -15.63
N PRO A 134 -11.33 -6.08 -16.31
CA PRO A 134 -10.31 -7.09 -16.01
C PRO A 134 -8.92 -6.79 -16.61
N ASN A 135 -8.69 -5.56 -17.09
CA ASN A 135 -7.50 -5.17 -17.82
C ASN A 135 -6.70 -4.07 -17.13
N ILE A 136 -5.45 -3.91 -17.57
CA ILE A 136 -4.70 -2.65 -17.47
C ILE A 136 -4.44 -2.18 -18.88
N LEU A 137 -4.83 -0.95 -19.19
CA LEU A 137 -4.75 -0.35 -20.52
C LEU A 137 -3.57 0.62 -20.62
N TYR A 138 -3.10 0.84 -21.84
CA TYR A 138 -2.28 1.99 -22.22
C TYR A 138 -3.05 2.84 -23.22
N LEU A 139 -3.36 4.07 -22.82
CA LEU A 139 -4.10 5.04 -23.61
C LEU A 139 -3.19 6.19 -24.01
N LYS A 140 -3.24 6.64 -25.27
CA LYS A 140 -2.37 7.73 -25.74
C LYS A 140 -3.07 8.57 -26.80
N ASP A 141 -2.81 9.88 -26.72
CA ASP A 141 -3.06 10.84 -27.81
C ASP A 141 -1.81 10.90 -28.70
N THR A 142 -1.94 10.51 -29.97
CA THR A 142 -0.82 10.53 -30.93
C THR A 142 -0.84 11.72 -31.86
N ASN A 143 -1.92 12.51 -31.89
CA ASN A 143 -2.11 13.60 -32.84
C ASN A 143 -2.14 15.00 -32.16
N GLY A 144 -2.22 15.06 -30.83
CA GLY A 144 -2.17 16.28 -30.03
C GLY A 144 -3.51 17.00 -29.85
N ASP A 145 -4.65 16.37 -30.15
CA ASP A 145 -5.98 16.96 -29.98
C ASP A 145 -6.53 16.87 -28.54
N GLY A 146 -5.77 16.26 -27.63
CA GLY A 146 -6.13 16.06 -26.22
C GLY A 146 -7.02 14.83 -25.99
N LYS A 147 -7.21 13.96 -26.99
CA LYS A 147 -7.99 12.73 -26.92
C LYS A 147 -7.13 11.52 -27.22
N SER A 148 -7.34 10.45 -26.46
CA SER A 148 -6.71 9.18 -26.76
C SER A 148 -7.27 8.60 -28.06
N ASP A 149 -6.38 8.32 -29.00
CA ASP A 149 -6.66 7.63 -30.27
C ASP A 149 -6.08 6.20 -30.28
N THR A 150 -5.29 5.87 -29.26
CA THR A 150 -4.67 4.56 -29.06
C THR A 150 -5.18 3.94 -27.76
N SER A 151 -5.56 2.66 -27.82
CA SER A 151 -5.89 1.83 -26.65
C SER A 151 -5.27 0.45 -26.79
N GLU A 152 -4.26 0.15 -25.97
CA GLU A 152 -3.60 -1.15 -25.88
C GLU A 152 -3.94 -1.84 -24.57
N ILE A 153 -4.27 -3.13 -24.59
CA ILE A 153 -4.32 -3.95 -23.38
C ILE A 153 -2.89 -4.35 -23.01
N LEU A 154 -2.37 -3.83 -21.90
CA LEU A 154 -1.08 -4.24 -21.35
C LEU A 154 -1.22 -5.56 -20.59
N PHE A 155 -2.20 -5.63 -19.70
CA PHE A 155 -2.44 -6.81 -18.87
C PHE A 155 -3.91 -7.19 -18.92
N SER A 156 -4.21 -8.49 -18.84
CA SER A 156 -5.59 -9.00 -18.84
C SER A 156 -5.73 -10.20 -17.91
N GLY A 157 -6.90 -10.36 -17.30
CA GLY A 157 -7.24 -11.50 -16.44
C GLY A 157 -7.37 -11.17 -14.95
N PHE A 158 -7.51 -9.88 -14.61
CA PHE A 158 -7.81 -9.45 -13.24
C PHE A 158 -9.26 -9.72 -12.85
N PHE A 159 -9.50 -9.82 -11.55
CA PHE A 159 -10.85 -9.93 -10.97
C PHE A 159 -11.67 -8.66 -11.22
N GLN A 160 -12.95 -8.82 -11.59
CA GLN A 160 -13.85 -7.71 -11.95
C GLN A 160 -15.19 -7.67 -11.18
N ASN A 161 -15.65 -8.76 -10.56
CA ASN A 161 -17.03 -8.89 -10.03
C ASN A 161 -17.24 -8.25 -8.63
N ASN A 162 -16.53 -7.15 -8.32
CA ASN A 162 -16.73 -6.30 -7.14
C ASN A 162 -15.84 -5.07 -7.28
N SER A 163 -16.43 -3.91 -7.53
CA SER A 163 -15.74 -2.63 -7.75
C SER A 163 -14.85 -2.18 -6.58
N GLU A 164 -15.15 -2.57 -5.33
CA GLU A 164 -14.30 -2.28 -4.15
C GLU A 164 -13.05 -3.17 -4.04
N ALA A 165 -12.95 -4.22 -4.87
CA ALA A 165 -11.88 -5.21 -4.82
C ALA A 165 -11.03 -5.28 -6.09
N GLN A 166 -11.25 -4.38 -7.03
CA GLN A 166 -10.54 -4.38 -8.30
C GLN A 166 -9.10 -3.88 -8.15
N VAL A 167 -8.31 -4.19 -9.17
CA VAL A 167 -6.95 -3.66 -9.34
C VAL A 167 -6.96 -2.13 -9.31
N THR A 168 -6.04 -1.51 -8.56
CA THR A 168 -6.03 -0.05 -8.35
C THR A 168 -4.67 0.47 -7.86
N SER A 169 -4.58 1.78 -7.61
CA SER A 169 -3.49 2.50 -6.94
C SER A 169 -2.11 2.32 -7.58
N LEU A 170 -1.99 2.64 -8.88
CA LEU A 170 -0.71 2.64 -9.60
C LEU A 170 0.28 3.63 -8.97
N ARG A 171 1.50 3.17 -8.67
CA ARG A 171 2.58 4.02 -8.13
C ARG A 171 3.92 3.71 -8.80
N PHE A 172 4.57 4.72 -9.38
CA PHE A 172 5.95 4.60 -9.87
C PHE A 172 6.92 4.72 -8.70
N GLY A 173 7.65 3.65 -8.42
CA GLY A 173 8.64 3.57 -7.35
C GLY A 173 9.99 4.14 -7.76
N ILE A 174 10.78 4.54 -6.74
CA ILE A 174 12.16 4.99 -6.90
C ILE A 174 13.06 3.96 -7.58
N ASP A 175 12.69 2.68 -7.50
CA ASP A 175 13.39 1.52 -8.06
C ASP A 175 13.02 1.19 -9.52
N ASN A 176 12.34 2.13 -10.20
CA ASN A 176 11.81 2.03 -11.56
C ASN A 176 10.68 1.01 -11.75
N TRP A 177 10.15 0.40 -10.68
CA TRP A 177 8.99 -0.48 -10.75
C TRP A 177 7.69 0.32 -10.66
N ILE A 178 6.64 -0.15 -11.33
CA ILE A 178 5.27 0.30 -11.11
C ILE A 178 4.59 -0.72 -10.22
N TYR A 179 4.03 -0.27 -9.09
CA TYR A 179 3.31 -1.09 -8.12
C TYR A 179 1.81 -0.87 -8.23
N ALA A 180 1.02 -1.89 -7.93
CA ALA A 180 -0.43 -1.81 -7.90
C ALA A 180 -1.02 -2.74 -6.84
N ASN A 181 -2.15 -2.33 -6.28
CA ASN A 181 -2.93 -3.12 -5.34
C ASN A 181 -3.88 -4.06 -6.10
N ASN A 182 -4.10 -5.26 -5.55
CA ASN A 182 -5.02 -6.26 -6.10
C ASN A 182 -6.00 -6.81 -5.05
N ARG A 183 -5.95 -6.32 -3.79
CA ARG A 183 -6.74 -6.85 -2.66
C ARG A 183 -6.61 -8.38 -2.48
N GLY A 184 -5.55 -8.97 -3.04
CA GLY A 184 -5.33 -10.42 -3.03
C GLY A 184 -6.36 -11.22 -3.83
N GLN A 185 -7.12 -10.58 -4.72
CA GLN A 185 -8.11 -11.25 -5.57
C GLN A 185 -7.43 -12.26 -6.51
N ALA A 186 -8.16 -13.33 -6.83
CA ALA A 186 -7.68 -14.34 -7.78
C ALA A 186 -7.75 -13.82 -9.22
N GLY A 187 -6.79 -14.22 -10.04
CA GLY A 187 -6.72 -13.79 -11.44
C GLY A 187 -5.53 -14.41 -12.13
N LYS A 188 -5.75 -14.93 -13.35
CA LYS A 188 -4.70 -15.47 -14.20
C LYS A 188 -4.28 -14.40 -15.18
N VAL A 189 -3.29 -13.60 -14.78
CA VAL A 189 -2.92 -12.37 -15.49
C VAL A 189 -1.90 -12.68 -16.59
N SER A 190 -2.24 -12.29 -17.81
CA SER A 190 -1.34 -12.33 -18.97
C SER A 190 -0.76 -10.94 -19.24
N PHE A 191 0.51 -10.87 -19.61
CA PHE A 191 1.17 -9.63 -20.01
C PHE A 191 1.42 -9.60 -21.52
N SER A 192 0.86 -8.61 -22.22
CA SER A 192 0.88 -8.56 -23.69
C SER A 192 2.29 -8.39 -24.28
N LYS A 193 3.25 -7.88 -23.51
CA LYS A 193 4.65 -7.72 -23.94
C LYS A 193 5.49 -9.00 -23.78
N THR A 194 4.96 -10.06 -23.17
CA THR A 194 5.60 -11.39 -23.09
C THR A 194 4.69 -12.49 -23.67
N PRO A 195 4.33 -12.40 -24.98
CA PRO A 195 3.42 -13.35 -25.59
C PRO A 195 3.95 -14.78 -25.52
N GLY A 196 3.11 -15.72 -25.09
CA GLY A 196 3.46 -17.14 -24.95
C GLY A 196 3.93 -17.55 -23.56
N GLU A 197 4.18 -16.61 -22.64
CA GLU A 197 4.38 -16.93 -21.23
C GLU A 197 3.08 -17.39 -20.58
N ALA A 198 3.19 -18.27 -19.58
CA ALA A 198 2.03 -18.72 -18.82
C ALA A 198 1.47 -17.56 -17.98
N PRO A 199 0.13 -17.40 -17.88
CA PRO A 199 -0.46 -16.41 -17.01
C PRO A 199 -0.03 -16.59 -15.55
N VAL A 200 0.20 -15.49 -14.86
CA VAL A 200 0.58 -15.48 -13.44
C VAL A 200 -0.68 -15.44 -12.58
N GLU A 201 -0.78 -16.36 -11.61
CA GLU A 201 -1.85 -16.34 -10.61
C GLU A 201 -1.55 -15.30 -9.53
N VAL A 202 -2.39 -14.26 -9.41
CA VAL A 202 -2.18 -13.13 -8.50
C VAL A 202 -2.90 -13.25 -7.15
N ARG A 203 -3.62 -14.36 -6.91
CA ARG A 203 -4.32 -14.60 -5.64
C ARG A 203 -3.41 -14.44 -4.43
N GLY A 204 -3.88 -13.65 -3.46
CA GLY A 204 -3.19 -13.41 -2.19
C GLY A 204 -2.03 -12.43 -2.26
N ALA A 205 -1.80 -11.79 -3.41
CA ALA A 205 -0.71 -10.86 -3.63
C ALA A 205 -1.21 -9.53 -4.20
N ASP A 206 -0.40 -8.49 -4.00
CA ASP A 206 -0.33 -7.35 -4.91
C ASP A 206 0.66 -7.68 -6.04
N PHE A 207 0.99 -6.73 -6.90
CA PHE A 207 1.94 -6.97 -7.97
C PHE A 207 2.72 -5.72 -8.36
N ARG A 208 3.76 -5.93 -9.17
CA ARG A 208 4.57 -4.88 -9.75
C ARG A 208 5.05 -5.26 -11.15
N PHE A 209 5.36 -4.26 -11.96
CA PHE A 209 5.88 -4.48 -13.30
C PHE A 209 6.87 -3.40 -13.76
N ARG A 210 7.67 -3.76 -14.77
CA ARG A 210 8.57 -2.85 -15.48
C ARG A 210 8.36 -2.98 -16.98
N LEU A 211 7.92 -1.88 -17.60
CA LEU A 211 7.70 -1.81 -19.04
C LEU A 211 8.99 -1.56 -19.83
N ASP A 212 10.07 -1.11 -19.19
CA ASP A 212 11.39 -0.98 -19.83
C ASP A 212 12.10 -2.35 -19.96
N ARG A 213 11.68 -3.35 -19.17
CA ARG A 213 12.25 -4.71 -19.16
C ARG A 213 11.26 -5.80 -19.52
N ASN A 214 10.00 -5.45 -19.71
CA ASN A 214 8.89 -6.38 -19.91
C ASN A 214 8.85 -7.48 -18.83
N VAL A 215 8.84 -7.09 -17.55
CA VAL A 215 8.71 -8.04 -16.43
C VAL A 215 7.48 -7.71 -15.57
N PHE A 216 6.81 -8.77 -15.08
CA PHE A 216 5.64 -8.72 -14.21
C PHE A 216 5.83 -9.73 -13.07
N GLU A 217 5.72 -9.26 -11.83
CA GLU A 217 6.00 -10.07 -10.65
C GLU A 217 4.96 -9.81 -9.55
N LEU A 218 4.69 -10.84 -8.75
CA LEU A 218 3.92 -10.69 -7.52
C LEU A 218 4.67 -9.85 -6.50
N GLU A 219 3.92 -9.17 -5.63
CA GLU A 219 4.46 -8.34 -4.57
C GLU A 219 3.65 -8.49 -3.28
N THR A 220 4.29 -8.25 -2.13
CA THR A 220 3.68 -8.30 -0.81
C THR A 220 2.55 -7.29 -0.71
N GLY A 221 1.43 -7.77 -0.17
CA GLY A 221 0.17 -7.07 0.02
C GLY A 221 -0.72 -7.88 0.97
N PRO A 222 -2.06 -7.83 0.84
CA PRO A 222 -2.81 -7.13 -0.19
C PRO A 222 -3.33 -5.76 0.27
N GLY A 223 -3.01 -4.69 -0.48
CA GLY A 223 -3.69 -3.41 -0.31
C GLY A 223 -5.05 -3.37 -1.01
N GLN A 224 -5.97 -2.53 -0.52
CA GLN A 224 -7.26 -2.25 -1.16
C GLN A 224 -7.19 -0.91 -1.92
N PHE A 225 -8.14 0.01 -1.71
CA PHE A 225 -8.19 1.30 -2.39
C PHE A 225 -7.28 2.30 -1.68
N GLY A 226 -5.96 2.14 -1.88
CA GLY A 226 -4.97 3.02 -1.28
C GLY A 226 -3.55 2.48 -1.28
N GLN A 227 -2.63 3.20 -1.89
CA GLN A 227 -1.20 2.88 -1.87
C GLN A 227 -0.35 4.15 -2.00
N THR A 228 0.75 4.19 -1.24
CA THR A 228 1.79 5.21 -1.36
C THR A 228 3.17 4.60 -1.12
N ILE A 229 4.19 5.27 -1.66
CA ILE A 229 5.60 4.89 -1.53
C ILE A 229 6.37 6.11 -1.03
N ASP A 230 7.22 5.94 -0.01
CA ASP A 230 8.07 7.03 0.47
C ASP A 230 9.29 7.27 -0.46
N ASP A 231 10.08 8.31 -0.18
CA ASP A 231 11.29 8.64 -0.96
C ASP A 231 12.34 7.51 -0.97
N TRP A 232 12.24 6.54 -0.05
CA TRP A 232 13.21 5.47 0.14
C TRP A 232 12.75 4.13 -0.44
N GLY A 233 11.53 4.06 -0.96
CA GLY A 233 10.95 2.85 -1.56
C GLY A 233 10.14 1.99 -0.59
N HIS A 234 9.84 2.47 0.62
CA HIS A 234 8.94 1.75 1.54
C HIS A 234 7.50 1.89 1.07
N ARG A 235 6.79 0.76 0.98
CA ARG A 235 5.39 0.70 0.53
C ARG A 235 4.42 0.68 1.70
N PHE A 236 3.37 1.48 1.58
CA PHE A 236 2.25 1.55 2.52
C PHE A 236 0.93 1.43 1.77
N PHE A 237 -0.06 0.81 2.41
CA PHE A 237 -1.38 0.63 1.83
C PHE A 237 -2.46 0.57 2.91
N THR A 238 -3.70 0.71 2.46
CA THR A 238 -4.89 0.74 3.31
C THR A 238 -5.81 -0.44 3.01
N GLU A 239 -6.58 -0.82 4.02
CA GLU A 239 -7.78 -1.65 3.92
C GLU A 239 -8.94 -0.88 4.55
N ASN A 240 -10.20 -1.24 4.26
CA ASN A 240 -11.39 -0.48 4.72
C ASN A 240 -11.36 -0.10 6.22
N SER A 241 -10.93 -1.02 7.08
CA SER A 241 -10.85 -0.80 8.54
C SER A 241 -9.43 -0.59 9.05
N ILE A 242 -8.42 -0.60 8.18
CA ILE A 242 -7.02 -0.44 8.56
C ILE A 242 -6.41 0.66 7.70
N HIS A 243 -6.33 1.85 8.28
CA HIS A 243 -5.96 3.07 7.55
C HIS A 243 -4.47 3.18 7.21
N LEU A 244 -3.60 2.34 7.77
CA LEU A 244 -2.19 2.33 7.42
C LEU A 244 -1.46 1.03 7.79
N GLN A 245 -0.96 0.33 6.76
CA GLN A 245 -0.06 -0.82 6.89
C GLN A 245 1.23 -0.60 6.12
N GLN A 246 2.32 -1.23 6.56
CA GLN A 246 3.60 -1.27 5.85
C GLN A 246 3.84 -2.67 5.27
N ALA A 247 4.31 -2.74 4.01
CA ALA A 247 4.95 -3.95 3.48
C ALA A 247 6.36 -4.09 4.06
N VAL A 248 6.59 -5.10 4.92
CA VAL A 248 7.88 -5.24 5.64
C VAL A 248 8.87 -6.09 4.87
N ILE A 249 8.44 -7.24 4.33
CA ILE A 249 9.31 -8.12 3.53
C ILE A 249 8.77 -8.21 2.11
N PRO A 250 9.49 -7.70 1.10
CA PRO A 250 9.11 -7.85 -0.30
C PRO A 250 8.97 -9.31 -0.73
N TRP A 251 8.02 -9.58 -1.65
CA TRP A 251 7.63 -10.92 -2.08
C TRP A 251 8.80 -11.75 -2.61
N ARG A 252 9.72 -11.10 -3.33
CA ARG A 252 10.95 -11.71 -3.88
C ARG A 252 11.80 -12.42 -2.84
N TYR A 253 11.77 -11.99 -1.58
CA TYR A 253 12.52 -12.65 -0.51
C TYR A 253 11.73 -13.78 0.13
N THR A 254 10.43 -13.58 0.33
CA THR A 254 9.55 -14.55 1.01
C THR A 254 9.25 -15.77 0.15
N HIS A 255 9.42 -15.66 -1.17
CA HIS A 255 9.15 -16.72 -2.13
C HIS A 255 10.41 -17.33 -2.77
N ARG A 256 11.58 -17.12 -2.15
CA ARG A 256 12.80 -17.87 -2.52
C ARG A 256 12.62 -19.39 -2.34
N HIS A 257 11.74 -19.79 -1.42
CA HIS A 257 11.23 -21.15 -1.29
C HIS A 257 9.80 -21.15 -0.70
N ALA A 258 9.03 -22.20 -0.95
CA ALA A 258 7.58 -22.27 -0.65
C ALA A 258 7.23 -22.71 0.79
N PHE A 259 8.20 -22.71 1.71
CA PHE A 259 8.10 -23.46 2.98
C PHE A 259 8.03 -22.61 4.24
N LEU A 260 7.91 -21.28 4.11
CA LEU A 260 7.82 -20.41 5.28
C LEU A 260 6.59 -20.77 6.14
N PRO A 261 6.70 -20.78 7.48
CA PRO A 261 5.57 -21.07 8.37
C PRO A 261 4.49 -19.96 8.43
N THR A 262 4.83 -18.73 8.02
CA THR A 262 3.93 -17.57 7.98
C THR A 262 3.72 -17.09 6.55
N SER A 263 2.56 -16.48 6.29
CA SER A 263 2.23 -15.79 5.04
C SER A 263 1.95 -14.29 5.24
N LYS A 264 2.14 -13.77 6.46
CA LYS A 264 1.94 -12.34 6.78
C LYS A 264 3.27 -11.61 6.77
N PHE A 265 3.46 -10.74 5.79
CA PHE A 265 4.71 -9.99 5.56
C PHE A 265 4.51 -8.46 5.56
N ASN A 266 3.34 -8.03 6.00
CA ASN A 266 2.93 -6.66 6.26
C ASN A 266 2.47 -6.51 7.71
N VAL A 267 2.35 -5.26 8.17
CA VAL A 267 1.89 -4.96 9.54
C VAL A 267 1.23 -3.60 9.63
N THR A 268 0.23 -3.47 10.48
CA THR A 268 -0.28 -2.16 10.93
C THR A 268 0.78 -1.47 11.77
N ILE A 269 1.11 -0.23 11.44
CA ILE A 269 2.23 0.50 12.06
C ILE A 269 1.80 1.61 13.02
N THR A 270 0.51 1.74 13.26
CA THR A 270 -0.09 2.86 14.00
C THR A 270 0.06 2.67 15.51
N ASP A 271 0.35 3.76 16.23
CA ASP A 271 0.44 3.76 17.70
C ASP A 271 -0.90 4.01 18.40
N HIS A 272 -1.93 4.30 17.62
CA HIS A 272 -3.31 4.37 18.04
C HIS A 272 -4.12 3.24 17.41
N GLU A 273 -5.21 2.91 18.09
CA GLU A 273 -6.29 2.11 17.50
C GLU A 273 -6.83 2.79 16.23
N GLU A 274 -7.71 2.11 15.51
CA GLU A 274 -8.34 2.61 14.30
C GLU A 274 -9.42 3.67 14.60
N ILE A 275 -9.14 4.58 15.55
CA ILE A 275 -10.01 5.66 16.00
C ILE A 275 -9.90 6.85 15.04
N MET A 276 -11.03 7.46 14.73
CA MET A 276 -11.15 8.68 13.93
C MET A 276 -12.09 9.70 14.62
N PHE A 277 -11.88 10.99 14.37
CA PHE A 277 -12.69 12.09 14.90
C PHE A 277 -13.61 12.68 13.83
N GLN A 278 -14.70 11.97 13.53
CA GLN A 278 -15.74 12.47 12.62
C GLN A 278 -16.68 13.44 13.35
N GLU A 279 -17.20 14.45 12.65
CA GLU A 279 -18.21 15.40 13.17
C GLU A 279 -19.63 15.09 12.69
N THR A 280 -19.75 14.36 11.58
CA THR A 280 -21.04 13.93 11.05
C THR A 280 -21.50 12.67 11.74
N ALA A 281 -22.76 12.64 12.17
CA ALA A 281 -23.39 11.40 12.61
C ALA A 281 -23.37 10.35 11.48
N PRO A 282 -23.25 9.05 11.81
CA PRO A 282 -23.34 7.99 10.81
C PRO A 282 -24.70 8.06 10.08
N PRO A 283 -24.75 7.76 8.78
CA PRO A 283 -26.01 7.66 8.06
C PRO A 283 -26.98 6.71 8.76
N TYR A 284 -28.28 7.04 8.75
CA TYR A 284 -29.33 6.26 9.41
C TYR A 284 -29.23 4.75 9.13
N TRP A 285 -29.12 4.35 7.87
CA TRP A 285 -29.02 2.94 7.48
C TRP A 285 -27.81 2.24 8.14
N ARG A 286 -26.69 2.95 8.30
CA ARG A 286 -25.45 2.40 8.88
C ARG A 286 -25.60 2.22 10.38
N ALA A 287 -26.16 3.22 11.07
CA ALA A 287 -26.47 3.13 12.48
C ALA A 287 -27.40 1.95 12.78
N GLU A 288 -28.50 1.82 12.03
CA GLU A 288 -29.46 0.73 12.21
C GLU A 288 -28.87 -0.64 11.87
N ARG A 289 -28.15 -0.78 10.75
CA ARG A 289 -27.49 -2.04 10.39
C ARG A 289 -26.52 -2.49 11.48
N THR A 290 -25.72 -1.56 11.99
CA THR A 290 -24.75 -1.85 13.06
C THR A 290 -25.46 -2.28 14.34
N ASN A 291 -26.56 -1.62 14.72
CA ASN A 291 -27.38 -2.01 15.87
C ASN A 291 -27.93 -3.44 15.70
N GLN A 292 -28.49 -3.76 14.54
CA GLN A 292 -29.01 -5.09 14.22
C GLN A 292 -27.91 -6.17 14.29
N ARG A 293 -26.73 -5.91 13.71
CA ARG A 293 -25.60 -6.85 13.72
C ARG A 293 -25.01 -7.05 15.11
N ASN A 294 -24.86 -5.98 15.89
CA ASN A 294 -24.38 -6.09 17.27
C ASN A 294 -25.35 -6.87 18.15
N LYS A 295 -26.66 -6.69 17.98
CA LYS A 295 -27.67 -7.52 18.62
C LYS A 295 -27.51 -8.99 18.22
N MET A 296 -27.38 -9.27 16.93
CA MET A 296 -27.14 -10.64 16.43
C MET A 296 -25.84 -11.25 16.97
N TYR A 297 -24.73 -10.49 17.05
CA TYR A 297 -23.47 -10.99 17.63
C TYR A 297 -23.64 -11.36 19.09
N LYS A 298 -24.33 -10.52 19.86
CA LYS A 298 -24.64 -10.79 21.27
C LYS A 298 -25.52 -12.03 21.44
N GLU A 299 -26.59 -12.14 20.66
CA GLU A 299 -27.51 -13.29 20.70
C GLU A 299 -26.81 -14.61 20.32
N ASN A 300 -25.82 -14.54 19.42
CA ASN A 300 -25.01 -15.69 19.01
C ASN A 300 -23.73 -15.91 19.85
N ASN A 301 -23.55 -15.21 20.97
CA ASN A 301 -22.34 -15.28 21.82
C ASN A 301 -21.01 -15.06 21.05
N MET A 302 -21.03 -14.22 20.02
CA MET A 302 -19.84 -13.86 19.26
C MET A 302 -19.07 -12.75 19.98
N ASN A 303 -17.76 -12.92 20.17
CA ASN A 303 -16.89 -11.86 20.68
C ASN A 303 -16.52 -10.87 19.57
N ARG A 304 -17.53 -10.13 19.08
CA ARG A 304 -17.40 -9.17 17.98
C ARG A 304 -18.31 -7.98 18.22
N ILE A 305 -17.78 -6.79 17.94
CA ILE A 305 -18.51 -5.52 17.95
C ILE A 305 -18.26 -4.85 16.60
N GLU A 306 -19.33 -4.34 15.98
CA GLU A 306 -19.27 -3.46 14.83
C GLU A 306 -19.51 -2.01 15.27
N TYR A 307 -18.77 -1.07 14.68
CA TYR A 307 -18.83 0.34 15.00
C TYR A 307 -19.40 1.09 13.80
N ALA A 308 -20.38 1.98 14.03
CA ALA A 308 -20.94 2.83 12.99
C ALA A 308 -20.17 4.16 12.84
N GLU A 309 -19.44 4.54 13.88
CA GLU A 309 -18.74 5.81 14.06
C GLU A 309 -17.47 5.62 14.90
N ASP A 310 -16.70 6.70 15.04
CA ASP A 310 -15.45 6.80 15.82
C ASP A 310 -14.32 5.86 15.41
N ARG A 311 -14.55 4.95 14.45
CA ARG A 311 -13.54 4.04 13.91
C ARG A 311 -13.52 3.99 12.39
N PHE A 312 -12.33 3.82 11.82
CA PHE A 312 -12.16 3.63 10.38
C PHE A 312 -13.01 2.46 9.89
N THR A 313 -13.87 2.75 8.93
CA THR A 313 -14.73 1.78 8.25
C THR A 313 -14.77 1.99 6.74
N GLY A 314 -14.26 3.12 6.26
CA GLY A 314 -14.12 3.47 4.85
C GLY A 314 -12.76 4.09 4.56
N ALA A 315 -11.70 3.61 5.25
CA ALA A 315 -10.35 4.09 4.99
C ALA A 315 -9.99 3.79 3.53
N SER A 316 -9.58 4.85 2.84
CA SER A 316 -9.32 4.89 1.41
C SER A 316 -8.13 5.82 1.14
N GLY A 317 -7.56 5.73 -0.05
CA GLY A 317 -6.40 6.53 -0.40
C GLY A 317 -5.20 6.24 0.50
N GLY A 318 -4.52 7.28 0.96
CA GLY A 318 -3.21 7.16 1.59
C GLY A 318 -2.15 7.73 0.66
N MET A 319 -1.68 8.93 0.98
CA MET A 319 -0.65 9.64 0.23
C MET A 319 0.43 10.13 1.18
N ILE A 320 1.69 9.79 0.90
CA ILE A 320 2.82 10.44 1.54
C ILE A 320 2.99 11.80 0.91
N TYR A 321 2.95 12.85 1.72
CA TYR A 321 3.23 14.17 1.24
C TYR A 321 4.73 14.36 1.03
N ASN A 322 5.15 14.49 -0.23
CA ASN A 322 6.53 14.76 -0.63
C ASN A 322 6.66 16.05 -1.46
N GLY A 323 5.67 16.94 -1.38
CA GLY A 323 5.71 18.27 -1.98
C GLY A 323 6.55 19.25 -1.16
N ASP A 324 6.82 20.43 -1.71
CA ASP A 324 7.64 21.48 -1.11
C ASP A 324 6.89 22.77 -0.74
N ALA A 325 5.55 22.77 -0.85
CA ALA A 325 4.73 23.95 -0.57
C ALA A 325 4.15 24.01 0.85
N LEU A 326 3.93 22.86 1.50
CA LEU A 326 3.49 22.79 2.90
C LEU A 326 4.71 22.94 3.84
N PRO A 327 4.51 23.30 5.11
CA PRO A 327 5.59 23.41 6.08
C PRO A 327 6.40 22.11 6.19
N LYS A 328 7.70 22.22 6.43
CA LYS A 328 8.65 21.10 6.36
C LYS A 328 8.28 19.92 7.27
N GLU A 329 7.62 20.17 8.40
CA GLU A 329 7.14 19.12 9.31
C GLU A 329 6.02 18.24 8.73
N PHE A 330 5.45 18.61 7.58
CA PHE A 330 4.46 17.82 6.85
C PHE A 330 5.08 16.87 5.83
N TYR A 331 6.34 17.13 5.42
CA TYR A 331 7.06 16.28 4.49
C TYR A 331 7.28 14.89 5.08
N GLY A 332 6.86 13.86 4.35
CA GLY A 332 6.95 12.45 4.77
C GLY A 332 5.78 11.95 5.61
N ASN A 333 4.78 12.80 5.92
CA ASN A 333 3.57 12.37 6.62
C ASN A 333 2.60 11.69 5.67
N VAL A 334 1.79 10.76 6.20
CA VAL A 334 0.77 10.04 5.45
C VAL A 334 -0.58 10.72 5.69
N PHE A 335 -1.34 10.91 4.62
CA PHE A 335 -2.70 11.42 4.64
C PHE A 335 -3.66 10.34 4.12
N THR A 336 -4.49 9.79 5.01
CA THR A 336 -5.47 8.76 4.67
C THR A 336 -6.86 9.35 4.68
N THR A 337 -7.66 9.11 3.64
CA THR A 337 -9.04 9.59 3.56
C THR A 337 -9.99 8.57 4.16
N ASP A 338 -11.11 9.00 4.73
CA ASP A 338 -12.19 8.08 5.09
C ASP A 338 -13.51 8.60 4.54
N VAL A 339 -14.11 7.80 3.63
CA VAL A 339 -15.38 8.15 2.99
C VAL A 339 -16.55 8.08 3.96
N ALA A 340 -16.49 7.19 4.96
CA ALA A 340 -17.58 6.97 5.91
C ALA A 340 -17.65 8.10 6.95
N GLY A 341 -16.50 8.56 7.42
CA GLY A 341 -16.35 9.61 8.44
C GLY A 341 -16.17 11.03 7.88
N ASN A 342 -16.20 11.22 6.56
CA ASN A 342 -16.16 12.54 5.92
C ASN A 342 -14.89 13.34 6.31
N LEU A 343 -13.72 12.69 6.30
CA LEU A 343 -12.47 13.21 6.89
C LEU A 343 -11.19 12.80 6.16
N VAL A 344 -10.09 13.50 6.48
CA VAL A 344 -8.71 13.15 6.11
C VAL A 344 -7.87 13.09 7.39
N HIS A 345 -7.37 11.90 7.67
CA HIS A 345 -6.49 11.59 8.79
C HIS A 345 -5.02 11.84 8.44
N ARG A 346 -4.18 12.13 9.44
CA ARG A 346 -2.74 12.38 9.26
C ARG A 346 -1.88 11.65 10.28
N ASP A 347 -0.94 10.88 9.77
CA ASP A 347 0.11 10.18 10.52
C ASP A 347 1.50 10.75 10.26
N ILE A 348 2.33 10.81 11.31
CA ILE A 348 3.75 11.11 11.24
C ILE A 348 4.53 9.80 11.26
N LEU A 349 5.31 9.55 10.22
CA LEU A 349 6.16 8.37 10.13
C LEU A 349 7.50 8.60 10.83
N SER A 350 7.95 7.60 11.59
CA SER A 350 9.29 7.60 12.21
C SER A 350 9.87 6.19 12.28
N PRO A 351 11.19 5.99 12.24
CA PRO A 351 11.79 4.67 12.40
C PRO A 351 11.57 4.08 13.80
N ASP A 352 11.28 2.79 13.90
CA ASP A 352 11.37 2.07 15.18
C ASP A 352 12.85 1.78 15.51
N PRO A 353 13.39 2.24 16.66
CA PRO A 353 14.76 1.90 17.05
C PRO A 353 15.00 0.41 17.33
N LYS A 354 13.93 -0.39 17.53
CA LYS A 354 14.00 -1.81 17.91
C LYS A 354 13.69 -2.76 16.75
N SER A 355 13.08 -2.28 15.68
CA SER A 355 12.52 -3.11 14.61
C SER A 355 12.76 -2.49 13.22
N PRO A 356 12.76 -3.24 12.11
CA PRO A 356 12.92 -2.66 10.77
C PRO A 356 11.63 -2.03 10.23
N VAL A 357 10.60 -1.86 11.04
CA VAL A 357 9.35 -1.20 10.64
C VAL A 357 9.41 0.29 10.95
N LEU A 358 8.56 1.06 10.29
CA LEU A 358 8.23 2.41 10.73
C LEU A 358 7.13 2.36 11.77
N LEU A 359 7.00 3.44 12.51
CA LEU A 359 5.89 3.74 13.41
C LEU A 359 5.13 4.92 12.80
N ALA A 360 3.81 4.80 12.75
CA ALA A 360 2.89 5.87 12.42
C ALA A 360 2.29 6.41 13.72
N LYS A 361 2.40 7.72 13.92
CA LYS A 361 1.85 8.40 15.07
C LYS A 361 0.85 9.44 14.64
N ARG A 362 -0.32 9.43 15.27
CA ARG A 362 -1.26 10.55 15.19
C ARG A 362 -0.54 11.82 15.62
N ALA A 363 -0.64 12.83 14.78
CA ALA A 363 0.10 14.05 15.00
C ALA A 363 -0.42 14.85 16.21
N GLU A 364 0.50 15.59 16.85
CA GLU A 364 0.23 16.29 18.11
C GLU A 364 -0.91 17.32 18.03
N ARG A 365 -1.15 17.93 16.86
CA ARG A 365 -2.22 18.93 16.68
C ARG A 365 -3.58 18.29 16.34
N GLU A 366 -3.61 16.97 16.21
CA GLU A 366 -4.74 16.18 15.69
C GLU A 366 -5.11 15.04 16.66
N LYS A 367 -4.87 15.24 17.97
CA LYS A 367 -5.18 14.26 19.04
C LYS A 367 -6.66 14.15 19.38
N ASP A 368 -7.44 15.16 19.02
CA ASP A 368 -8.88 15.29 19.32
C ASP A 368 -9.69 15.75 18.09
N ARG A 369 -9.08 15.70 16.91
CA ARG A 369 -9.64 16.15 15.62
C ARG A 369 -8.89 15.50 14.47
N GLU A 370 -9.45 15.60 13.26
CA GLU A 370 -8.74 15.21 12.04
C GLU A 370 -8.05 16.38 11.33
N PHE A 371 -7.13 16.06 10.41
CA PHE A 371 -6.43 17.07 9.62
C PHE A 371 -7.39 17.84 8.71
N ILE A 372 -8.35 17.14 8.11
CA ILE A 372 -9.55 17.73 7.49
C ILE A 372 -10.76 16.94 7.98
N TYR A 373 -11.83 17.63 8.34
CA TYR A 373 -13.13 17.00 8.61
C TYR A 373 -14.25 17.94 8.18
N SER A 374 -15.38 17.36 7.80
CA SER A 374 -16.53 18.13 7.30
C SER A 374 -17.76 17.95 8.17
N THR A 375 -18.63 18.97 8.16
CA THR A 375 -20.02 18.85 8.63
C THR A 375 -21.01 18.64 7.48
N ASP A 376 -20.53 18.61 6.24
CA ASP A 376 -21.29 18.19 5.06
C ASP A 376 -21.23 16.67 4.93
N THR A 377 -22.37 16.00 5.09
CA THR A 377 -22.47 14.54 5.01
C THR A 377 -22.23 13.97 3.61
N TRP A 378 -22.20 14.82 2.57
CA TRP A 378 -21.86 14.45 1.20
C TRP A 378 -20.37 14.55 0.88
N PHE A 379 -19.54 15.17 1.74
CA PHE A 379 -18.09 15.22 1.53
C PHE A 379 -17.46 13.84 1.71
N ARG A 380 -17.14 13.14 0.62
CA ARG A 380 -16.64 11.77 0.62
C ARG A 380 -15.23 11.74 0.03
N PRO A 381 -14.19 12.09 0.80
CA PRO A 381 -12.83 12.08 0.29
C PRO A 381 -12.39 10.62 0.04
N VAL A 382 -11.96 10.32 -1.19
CA VAL A 382 -11.60 8.95 -1.60
C VAL A 382 -10.10 8.75 -1.77
N THR A 383 -9.35 9.82 -2.10
CA THR A 383 -7.90 9.77 -2.23
C THR A 383 -7.29 11.17 -2.25
N SER A 384 -5.96 11.25 -2.33
CA SER A 384 -5.23 12.50 -2.53
C SER A 384 -4.03 12.35 -3.47
N SER A 385 -3.51 13.48 -3.96
CA SER A 385 -2.37 13.58 -4.87
C SER A 385 -1.48 14.77 -4.51
N VAL A 386 -0.22 14.76 -4.94
CA VAL A 386 0.73 15.87 -4.77
C VAL A 386 1.07 16.45 -6.14
N GLY A 387 0.83 17.75 -6.30
CA GLY A 387 1.02 18.43 -7.58
C GLY A 387 2.47 18.89 -7.84
N PRO A 388 2.76 19.31 -9.09
CA PRO A 388 4.04 19.91 -9.46
C PRO A 388 4.33 21.24 -8.74
N ASP A 389 3.28 21.89 -8.21
CA ASP A 389 3.34 23.08 -7.37
C ASP A 389 3.59 22.79 -5.89
N GLY A 390 3.66 21.51 -5.52
CA GLY A 390 3.96 21.05 -4.17
C GLY A 390 2.75 21.06 -3.24
N TYR A 391 1.53 21.37 -3.69
CA TYR A 391 0.34 21.32 -2.84
C TYR A 391 -0.25 19.89 -2.74
N LEU A 392 -1.06 19.66 -1.70
CA LEU A 392 -1.84 18.44 -1.52
C LEU A 392 -3.23 18.64 -2.13
N TYR A 393 -3.66 17.71 -2.98
CA TYR A 393 -4.96 17.71 -3.64
C TYR A 393 -5.82 16.59 -3.07
N VAL A 394 -7.01 16.90 -2.55
CA VAL A 394 -7.95 15.93 -1.98
C VAL A 394 -9.12 15.75 -2.94
N LEU A 395 -9.38 14.50 -3.34
CA LEU A 395 -10.46 14.15 -4.25
C LEU A 395 -11.69 13.76 -3.43
N ASP A 396 -12.76 14.52 -3.61
CA ASP A 396 -14.05 14.32 -2.99
C ASP A 396 -15.03 13.80 -4.05
N TYR A 397 -15.45 12.55 -3.86
CA TYR A 397 -16.36 11.87 -4.76
C TYR A 397 -17.77 12.49 -4.74
N TYR A 398 -18.12 13.18 -3.67
CA TYR A 398 -19.35 13.95 -3.46
C TYR A 398 -20.68 13.24 -3.77
N ARG A 399 -20.96 12.16 -3.03
CA ARG A 399 -22.24 11.44 -3.09
C ARG A 399 -22.93 11.33 -1.73
N GLN A 400 -24.25 11.16 -1.78
CA GLN A 400 -25.06 10.88 -0.58
C GLN A 400 -24.62 9.55 0.08
N HIS A 401 -24.34 8.54 -0.75
CA HIS A 401 -23.95 7.19 -0.33
C HIS A 401 -22.77 6.67 -1.14
N ILE A 402 -21.77 6.12 -0.45
CA ILE A 402 -20.69 5.30 -1.02
C ILE A 402 -20.66 4.00 -0.21
N GLU A 403 -21.31 2.96 -0.74
CA GLU A 403 -21.38 1.61 -0.16
C GLU A 403 -21.90 0.64 -1.22
N THR A 404 -21.43 -0.61 -1.23
CA THR A 404 -22.03 -1.66 -2.07
C THR A 404 -23.43 -2.06 -1.54
N PRO A 405 -24.50 -2.00 -2.34
CA PRO A 405 -25.87 -2.29 -1.90
C PRO A 405 -26.07 -3.68 -1.28
N VAL A 406 -25.25 -4.67 -1.66
CA VAL A 406 -25.33 -6.05 -1.13
C VAL A 406 -24.99 -6.13 0.37
N SER A 407 -24.27 -5.13 0.89
CA SER A 407 -23.85 -5.04 2.30
C SER A 407 -24.93 -4.43 3.22
N ILE A 408 -26.09 -4.04 2.66
CA ILE A 408 -27.18 -3.34 3.35
C ILE A 408 -28.46 -4.20 3.31
N PRO A 409 -29.15 -4.41 4.46
CA PRO A 409 -30.47 -5.05 4.52
C PRO A 409 -31.52 -4.39 3.61
N ASP A 410 -32.43 -5.18 3.04
CA ASP A 410 -33.42 -4.71 2.05
C ASP A 410 -34.38 -3.65 2.59
N ASP A 411 -34.79 -3.76 3.86
CA ASP A 411 -35.64 -2.78 4.55
C ASP A 411 -34.97 -1.41 4.70
N LEU A 412 -33.63 -1.38 4.87
CA LEU A 412 -32.87 -0.15 5.01
C LEU A 412 -32.54 0.52 3.67
N LYS A 413 -32.71 -0.19 2.54
CA LYS A 413 -32.46 0.32 1.18
C LYS A 413 -33.63 1.07 0.57
N ALA A 414 -34.84 0.91 1.11
CA ALA A 414 -36.08 1.38 0.49
C ALA A 414 -36.08 2.88 0.11
N ASP A 415 -35.42 3.71 0.91
CA ASP A 415 -35.36 5.17 0.72
C ASP A 415 -33.96 5.67 0.31
N MET A 416 -33.09 4.79 -0.20
CA MET A 416 -31.72 5.14 -0.60
C MET A 416 -31.62 5.30 -2.13
N ASP A 417 -31.04 6.42 -2.56
CA ASP A 417 -30.60 6.62 -3.95
C ASP A 417 -29.07 6.53 -4.00
N PHE A 418 -28.55 5.42 -4.53
CA PHE A 418 -27.11 5.19 -4.67
C PHE A 418 -26.46 6.03 -5.78
N MET A 419 -27.27 6.63 -6.67
CA MET A 419 -26.81 7.50 -7.75
C MET A 419 -26.94 8.99 -7.41
N ALA A 420 -27.49 9.33 -6.25
CA ALA A 420 -27.60 10.70 -5.76
C ALA A 420 -26.21 11.34 -5.63
N GLY A 421 -25.93 12.30 -6.52
CA GLY A 421 -24.64 12.99 -6.61
C GLY A 421 -23.72 12.53 -7.75
N SER A 422 -24.14 11.57 -8.59
CA SER A 422 -23.34 11.11 -9.74
C SER A 422 -23.01 12.19 -10.79
N ASP A 423 -23.67 13.35 -10.71
CA ASP A 423 -23.37 14.55 -11.50
C ASP A 423 -22.44 15.54 -10.77
N LYS A 424 -21.85 15.15 -9.64
CA LYS A 424 -21.05 16.01 -8.74
C LYS A 424 -19.70 15.39 -8.46
N GLY A 425 -18.76 16.21 -8.03
CA GLY A 425 -17.41 15.78 -7.69
C GLY A 425 -16.50 16.97 -7.54
N ARG A 426 -15.55 16.88 -6.61
CA ARG A 426 -14.73 18.04 -6.22
C ARG A 426 -13.28 17.64 -5.99
N ILE A 427 -12.40 18.57 -6.28
CA ILE A 427 -10.99 18.46 -5.94
C ILE A 427 -10.63 19.72 -5.16
N TYR A 428 -10.19 19.53 -3.92
CA TYR A 428 -9.72 20.61 -3.06
C TYR A 428 -8.20 20.65 -3.05
N ARG A 429 -7.62 21.83 -3.23
CA ARG A 429 -6.20 22.10 -3.03
C ARG A 429 -5.98 22.59 -1.59
N ILE A 430 -5.09 21.93 -0.87
CA ILE A 430 -4.69 22.27 0.50
C ILE A 430 -3.33 22.97 0.45
N LEU A 431 -3.27 24.15 1.07
CA LEU A 431 -2.11 25.03 1.06
C LEU A 431 -1.96 25.76 2.40
N PRO A 432 -0.78 26.31 2.73
CA PRO A 432 -0.62 27.10 3.95
C PRO A 432 -1.58 28.29 3.95
N ALA A 433 -2.14 28.60 5.12
CA ALA A 433 -3.07 29.70 5.29
C ALA A 433 -2.44 31.03 4.84
N ASN A 434 -3.28 31.94 4.33
CA ASN A 434 -2.87 33.25 3.81
C ASN A 434 -1.87 33.21 2.64
N THR A 435 -1.66 32.04 2.01
CA THR A 435 -0.84 31.92 0.81
C THR A 435 -1.70 32.11 -0.42
N SER A 436 -1.31 33.03 -1.30
CA SER A 436 -1.89 33.10 -2.65
C SER A 436 -1.37 31.91 -3.47
N TYR A 437 -2.23 31.37 -4.33
CA TYR A 437 -1.87 30.30 -5.24
C TYR A 437 -0.63 30.68 -6.06
N LYS A 438 0.28 29.71 -6.24
CA LYS A 438 1.44 29.81 -7.11
C LYS A 438 1.37 28.71 -8.15
N SER A 439 1.20 29.11 -9.40
CA SER A 439 1.28 28.18 -10.52
C SER A 439 2.72 27.66 -10.69
N ALA A 440 2.84 26.36 -10.96
CA ALA A 440 4.09 25.76 -11.36
C ALA A 440 4.24 25.84 -12.88
N SER A 441 5.34 26.41 -13.36
CA SER A 441 5.70 26.34 -14.78
C SER A 441 6.33 24.97 -15.06
N VAL A 442 5.58 24.10 -15.72
CA VAL A 442 5.98 22.71 -16.00
C VAL A 442 6.23 22.52 -17.49
N ASP A 443 7.44 22.08 -17.84
CA ASP A 443 7.77 21.53 -19.16
C ASP A 443 8.95 20.56 -19.05
N LEU A 444 8.75 19.44 -18.36
CA LEU A 444 9.78 18.38 -18.31
C LEU A 444 9.89 17.65 -19.65
N LYS A 445 8.80 17.60 -20.42
CA LYS A 445 8.75 17.01 -21.77
C LYS A 445 9.79 17.63 -22.69
N GLY A 446 9.89 18.97 -22.72
CA GLY A 446 10.83 19.73 -23.54
C GLY A 446 12.26 19.81 -23.00
N MET A 447 12.51 19.47 -21.73
CA MET A 447 13.86 19.52 -21.15
C MET A 447 14.81 18.52 -21.80
N THR A 448 16.09 18.86 -21.94
CA THR A 448 17.14 17.91 -22.35
C THR A 448 17.43 16.90 -21.23
N SER A 449 17.99 15.73 -21.57
CA SER A 449 18.37 14.73 -20.55
C SER A 449 19.31 15.30 -19.49
N ALA A 450 20.24 16.19 -19.89
CA ALA A 450 21.12 16.88 -18.94
C ALA A 450 20.34 17.73 -17.92
N LYS A 451 19.30 18.44 -18.37
CA LYS A 451 18.41 19.20 -17.48
C LYS A 451 17.53 18.32 -16.61
N LEU A 452 17.14 17.14 -17.08
CA LEU A 452 16.48 16.15 -16.24
C LEU A 452 17.39 15.64 -15.11
N VAL A 453 18.70 15.48 -15.35
CA VAL A 453 19.64 15.13 -14.27
C VAL A 453 19.67 16.21 -13.18
N GLU A 454 19.64 17.49 -13.55
CA GLU A 454 19.54 18.60 -12.59
C GLU A 454 18.23 18.54 -11.79
N ALA A 455 17.12 18.15 -12.42
CA ALA A 455 15.80 18.05 -11.79
C ALA A 455 15.70 16.94 -10.73
N LEU A 456 16.63 15.96 -10.70
CA LEU A 456 16.71 14.95 -9.64
C LEU A 456 17.03 15.55 -8.25
N ALA A 457 17.47 16.82 -8.18
CA ALA A 457 17.75 17.55 -6.93
C ALA A 457 16.59 18.46 -6.46
N LYS A 458 15.45 18.47 -7.16
CA LYS A 458 14.29 19.30 -6.76
C LYS A 458 13.73 18.85 -5.40
N ASP A 459 13.24 19.78 -4.59
CA ASP A 459 12.69 19.48 -3.26
C ASP A 459 11.35 18.76 -3.31
N ASN A 460 10.49 19.12 -4.27
CA ASN A 460 9.26 18.40 -4.57
C ASN A 460 9.56 17.05 -5.26
N GLY A 461 9.05 15.97 -4.64
CA GLY A 461 9.22 14.58 -5.10
C GLY A 461 8.61 14.30 -6.46
N TRP A 462 7.55 15.01 -6.86
CA TRP A 462 6.97 14.91 -8.20
C TRP A 462 8.03 15.18 -9.27
N TRP A 463 8.78 16.29 -9.14
CA TRP A 463 9.81 16.65 -10.12
C TRP A 463 10.92 15.61 -10.22
N ARG A 464 11.37 15.07 -9.08
CA ARG A 464 12.44 14.06 -9.05
C ARG A 464 11.99 12.76 -9.72
N LEU A 465 10.80 12.26 -9.37
CA LEU A 465 10.26 11.02 -9.94
C LEU A 465 9.97 11.16 -11.43
N GLN A 466 9.38 12.29 -11.87
CA GLN A 466 9.13 12.52 -13.30
C GLN A 466 10.43 12.65 -14.10
N ALA A 467 11.44 13.34 -13.56
CA ALA A 467 12.74 13.43 -14.21
C ALA A 467 13.43 12.07 -14.35
N GLN A 468 13.38 11.24 -13.30
CA GLN A 468 13.88 9.86 -13.36
C GLN A 468 13.10 9.02 -14.38
N ARG A 469 11.76 9.07 -14.37
CA ARG A 469 10.91 8.36 -15.34
C ARG A 469 11.29 8.73 -16.76
N LEU A 470 11.40 10.03 -17.06
CA LEU A 470 11.76 10.49 -18.40
C LEU A 470 13.18 10.08 -18.82
N LEU A 471 14.15 10.07 -17.90
CA LEU A 471 15.49 9.54 -18.17
C LEU A 471 15.45 8.02 -18.48
N LEU A 472 14.65 7.26 -17.74
CA LEU A 472 14.40 5.84 -18.00
C LEU A 472 13.71 5.63 -19.36
N GLU A 473 12.71 6.44 -19.70
CA GLU A 473 12.00 6.33 -20.97
C GLU A 473 12.88 6.68 -22.18
N ARG A 474 13.76 7.68 -22.04
CA ARG A 474 14.64 8.17 -23.10
C ARG A 474 15.84 7.27 -23.37
N GLN A 475 16.31 6.53 -22.36
CA GLN A 475 17.50 5.66 -22.45
C GLN A 475 18.76 6.39 -22.97
N ASP A 476 18.86 7.70 -22.77
CA ASP A 476 19.96 8.52 -23.23
C ASP A 476 21.21 8.27 -22.38
N LYS A 477 22.16 7.48 -22.89
CA LYS A 477 23.39 7.14 -22.16
C LYS A 477 24.43 8.27 -22.15
N SER A 478 24.24 9.36 -22.90
CA SER A 478 25.18 10.48 -22.92
C SER A 478 25.28 11.17 -21.55
N VAL A 479 24.24 11.08 -20.72
CA VAL A 479 24.22 11.69 -19.38
C VAL A 479 24.91 10.85 -18.30
N VAL A 480 25.32 9.60 -18.58
CA VAL A 480 25.92 8.71 -17.57
C VAL A 480 27.09 9.36 -16.81
N PRO A 481 28.04 10.08 -17.44
CA PRO A 481 29.09 10.81 -16.70
C PRO A 481 28.52 11.87 -15.75
N ALA A 482 27.50 12.63 -16.18
CA ALA A 482 26.85 13.64 -15.36
C ALA A 482 26.10 13.02 -14.18
N VAL A 483 25.38 11.90 -14.38
CA VAL A 483 24.69 11.17 -13.30
C VAL A 483 25.68 10.60 -12.28
N LYS A 484 26.83 10.06 -12.73
CA LYS A 484 27.90 9.60 -11.83
C LYS A 484 28.50 10.76 -11.02
N ALA A 485 28.76 11.89 -11.66
CA ALA A 485 29.23 13.10 -10.96
C ALA A 485 28.20 13.57 -9.92
N PHE A 486 26.93 13.60 -10.32
CA PHE A 486 25.81 14.00 -9.46
C PHE A 486 25.64 13.10 -8.23
N PHE A 487 25.72 11.77 -8.39
CA PHE A 487 25.77 10.83 -7.26
C PHE A 487 26.92 11.14 -6.30
N ASN A 488 28.09 11.50 -6.84
CA ASN A 488 29.28 11.76 -6.03
C ASN A 488 29.26 13.10 -5.29
N SER A 489 28.58 14.11 -5.81
CA SER A 489 28.63 15.49 -5.29
C SER A 489 27.37 15.96 -4.57
N SER A 490 26.22 15.31 -4.79
CA SER A 490 24.95 15.77 -4.22
C SER A 490 24.92 15.62 -2.69
N LYS A 491 24.53 16.71 -2.01
CA LYS A 491 24.32 16.72 -0.55
C LYS A 491 22.99 16.06 -0.17
N ASP A 492 22.00 16.12 -1.05
CA ASP A 492 20.70 15.48 -0.82
C ASP A 492 20.79 13.97 -1.08
N ALA A 493 20.49 13.18 -0.04
CA ALA A 493 20.48 11.73 -0.11
C ALA A 493 19.40 11.18 -1.06
N ARG A 494 18.25 11.86 -1.19
CA ARG A 494 17.19 11.49 -2.14
C ARG A 494 17.72 11.59 -3.57
N ALA A 495 18.37 12.70 -3.89
CA ALA A 495 19.00 12.92 -5.19
C ALA A 495 20.09 11.87 -5.50
N ARG A 496 20.91 11.49 -4.50
CA ARG A 496 21.88 10.39 -4.67
C ARG A 496 21.18 9.05 -4.96
N LEU A 497 20.06 8.77 -4.29
CA LEU A 497 19.26 7.57 -4.55
C LEU A 497 18.67 7.55 -5.97
N HIS A 498 18.07 8.65 -6.41
CA HIS A 498 17.60 8.81 -7.79
C HIS A 498 18.73 8.55 -8.80
N ALA A 499 19.94 9.08 -8.55
CA ALA A 499 21.09 8.84 -9.42
C ALA A 499 21.47 7.36 -9.52
N LEU A 500 21.40 6.60 -8.42
CA LEU A 500 21.63 5.16 -8.43
C LEU A 500 20.64 4.43 -9.33
N TYR A 501 19.35 4.75 -9.22
CA TYR A 501 18.33 4.08 -10.02
C TYR A 501 18.22 4.59 -11.46
N VAL A 502 18.66 5.82 -11.76
CA VAL A 502 18.90 6.24 -13.15
C VAL A 502 20.03 5.42 -13.76
N LEU A 503 21.16 5.23 -13.06
CA LEU A 503 22.25 4.37 -13.55
C LEU A 503 21.78 2.92 -13.71
N GLU A 504 20.96 2.40 -12.80
CA GLU A 504 20.33 1.08 -12.90
C GLU A 504 19.44 0.96 -14.14
N GLY A 505 18.58 1.95 -14.37
CA GLY A 505 17.65 2.01 -15.50
C GLY A 505 18.33 2.16 -16.86
N LEU A 506 19.47 2.86 -16.89
CA LEU A 506 20.32 3.01 -18.08
C LEU A 506 21.31 1.86 -18.29
N ASN A 507 21.21 0.79 -17.47
CA ASN A 507 22.13 -0.35 -17.47
C ASN A 507 23.62 0.09 -17.40
N SER A 508 23.89 1.07 -16.54
CA SER A 508 25.21 1.72 -16.38
C SER A 508 25.68 1.76 -14.91
N LEU A 509 24.94 1.10 -14.02
CA LEU A 509 25.33 0.87 -12.63
C LEU A 509 26.51 -0.10 -12.56
N THR A 510 27.46 0.16 -11.67
CA THR A 510 28.68 -0.66 -11.52
C THR A 510 28.88 -1.04 -10.06
N ALA A 511 29.60 -2.14 -9.81
CA ALA A 511 29.92 -2.58 -8.47
C ALA A 511 30.59 -1.48 -7.63
N ASP A 512 31.49 -0.66 -8.20
CA ASP A 512 32.17 0.41 -7.46
C ASP A 512 31.21 1.51 -6.98
N ILE A 513 30.22 1.85 -7.80
CA ILE A 513 29.16 2.80 -7.41
C ILE A 513 28.33 2.20 -6.27
N VAL A 514 27.98 0.92 -6.36
CA VAL A 514 27.23 0.22 -5.32
C VAL A 514 28.04 0.12 -4.02
N LYS A 515 29.33 -0.24 -4.08
CA LYS A 515 30.25 -0.26 -2.93
C LYS A 515 30.29 1.11 -2.24
N LYS A 516 30.34 2.20 -3.02
CA LYS A 516 30.27 3.55 -2.47
C LYS A 516 28.92 3.82 -1.78
N ALA A 517 27.81 3.45 -2.42
CA ALA A 517 26.48 3.61 -1.85
C ALA A 517 26.25 2.80 -0.55
N LEU A 518 26.85 1.61 -0.43
CA LEU A 518 26.85 0.80 0.82
C LEU A 518 27.56 1.51 1.99
N THR A 519 28.35 2.54 1.72
CA THR A 519 29.04 3.37 2.71
C THR A 519 28.41 4.75 2.90
N ASP A 520 27.27 5.02 2.26
CA ASP A 520 26.57 6.30 2.41
C ASP A 520 26.14 6.55 3.86
N VAL A 521 26.07 7.81 4.25
CA VAL A 521 25.63 8.24 5.59
C VAL A 521 24.11 8.04 5.76
N ALA A 522 23.34 8.13 4.68
CA ALA A 522 21.88 8.03 4.72
C ALA A 522 21.43 6.55 4.73
N PRO A 523 20.63 6.13 5.73
CA PRO A 523 20.09 4.77 5.79
C PRO A 523 19.37 4.32 4.51
N GLY A 524 18.46 5.15 3.98
CA GLY A 524 17.70 4.79 2.78
C GLY A 524 18.56 4.61 1.52
N VAL A 525 19.72 5.27 1.42
CA VAL A 525 20.68 5.00 0.34
C VAL A 525 21.36 3.64 0.55
N LYS A 526 21.75 3.30 1.78
CA LYS A 526 22.34 2.00 2.11
C LYS A 526 21.37 0.84 1.89
N GLU A 527 20.10 0.99 2.26
CA GLU A 527 19.06 -0.02 2.05
C GLU A 527 18.91 -0.36 0.57
N ASN A 528 18.78 0.67 -0.27
CA ASN A 528 18.68 0.48 -1.72
C ASN A 528 19.99 -0.02 -2.34
N ALA A 529 21.14 0.41 -1.83
CA ALA A 529 22.43 -0.12 -2.25
C ALA A 529 22.57 -1.61 -1.96
N LEU A 530 22.02 -2.10 -0.84
CA LEU A 530 21.99 -3.53 -0.50
C LEU A 530 21.15 -4.34 -1.49
N ILE A 531 19.99 -3.82 -1.91
CA ILE A 531 19.16 -4.46 -2.95
C ILE A 531 19.93 -4.52 -4.28
N LEU A 532 20.57 -3.42 -4.68
CA LEU A 532 21.35 -3.35 -5.92
C LEU A 532 22.62 -4.22 -5.88
N ALA A 533 23.21 -4.39 -4.69
CA ALA A 533 24.41 -5.20 -4.44
C ALA A 533 24.19 -6.69 -4.68
N GLU A 534 22.95 -7.18 -4.65
CA GLU A 534 22.59 -8.56 -4.94
C GLU A 534 23.07 -9.04 -6.32
N ARG A 535 23.24 -8.11 -7.27
CA ARG A 535 23.71 -8.40 -8.63
C ARG A 535 25.24 -8.40 -8.77
N PHE A 536 25.97 -8.02 -7.71
CA PHE A 536 27.41 -7.85 -7.68
C PHE A 536 28.03 -8.69 -6.56
N PRO A 537 28.35 -9.99 -6.79
CA PRO A 537 28.89 -10.89 -5.77
C PRO A 537 30.13 -10.36 -5.05
N GLU A 538 30.95 -9.54 -5.70
CA GLU A 538 32.13 -8.88 -5.11
C GLU A 538 31.80 -7.86 -4.00
N THR A 539 30.53 -7.52 -3.83
CA THR A 539 30.05 -6.63 -2.74
C THR A 539 29.67 -7.40 -1.48
N LEU A 540 29.60 -8.74 -1.52
CA LEU A 540 29.18 -9.58 -0.41
C LEU A 540 29.91 -9.29 0.91
N PRO A 541 31.24 -9.08 0.94
CA PRO A 541 31.93 -8.73 2.17
C PRO A 541 31.42 -7.43 2.82
N LEU A 542 31.06 -6.42 2.01
CA LEU A 542 30.48 -5.18 2.51
C LEU A 542 29.03 -5.38 2.96
N MET A 543 28.23 -6.16 2.23
CA MET A 543 26.86 -6.48 2.64
C MET A 543 26.83 -7.19 4.00
N ILE A 544 27.73 -8.15 4.24
CA ILE A 544 27.86 -8.84 5.53
C ILE A 544 28.20 -7.85 6.64
N GLN A 545 29.03 -6.83 6.40
CA GLN A 545 29.29 -5.81 7.43
C GLN A 545 28.03 -5.02 7.80
N LYS A 546 27.11 -4.79 6.86
CA LYS A 546 25.88 -4.01 7.08
C LYS A 546 24.85 -4.69 7.96
N ILE A 547 24.95 -6.00 8.24
CA ILE A 547 24.11 -6.64 9.27
C ILE A 547 24.30 -6.00 10.66
N ASN A 548 25.42 -5.29 10.86
CA ASN A 548 25.74 -4.59 12.09
C ASN A 548 25.49 -3.08 12.03
N ASP A 549 24.81 -2.57 11.00
CA ASP A 549 24.46 -1.16 10.90
C ASP A 549 23.61 -0.72 12.11
N ALA A 550 23.73 0.57 12.46
CA ALA A 550 22.99 1.14 13.58
C ALA A 550 21.50 1.25 13.26
N ASP A 551 21.14 1.54 12.00
CA ASP A 551 19.75 1.56 11.55
C ASP A 551 19.25 0.12 11.33
N LYS A 552 18.14 -0.24 11.98
CA LYS A 552 17.57 -1.59 11.93
C LYS A 552 17.08 -1.97 10.54
N ARG A 553 16.64 -1.01 9.75
CA ARG A 553 16.19 -1.26 8.37
C ARG A 553 17.36 -1.62 7.47
N VAL A 554 18.50 -0.94 7.63
CA VAL A 554 19.74 -1.30 6.91
C VAL A 554 20.23 -2.69 7.32
N ALA A 555 20.28 -2.99 8.63
CA ALA A 555 20.68 -4.30 9.11
C ALA A 555 19.75 -5.42 8.63
N PHE A 556 18.44 -5.15 8.58
CA PHE A 556 17.43 -6.07 8.10
C PHE A 556 17.52 -6.31 6.59
N GLN A 557 17.60 -5.24 5.79
CA GLN A 557 17.79 -5.35 4.36
C GLN A 557 19.12 -6.06 4.04
N ALA A 558 20.16 -5.88 4.85
CA ALA A 558 21.41 -6.63 4.69
C ALA A 558 21.20 -8.13 4.91
N ALA A 559 20.45 -8.52 5.94
CA ALA A 559 20.09 -9.93 6.18
C ALA A 559 19.28 -10.52 5.03
N LEU A 560 18.33 -9.77 4.46
CA LEU A 560 17.57 -10.20 3.28
C LEU A 560 18.48 -10.39 2.06
N SER A 561 19.34 -9.41 1.78
CA SER A 561 20.20 -9.37 0.58
C SER A 561 21.28 -10.45 0.60
N ILE A 562 21.97 -10.64 1.74
CA ILE A 562 22.99 -11.70 1.84
C ILE A 562 22.38 -13.10 1.73
N GLY A 563 21.08 -13.25 2.06
CA GLY A 563 20.34 -14.50 1.89
C GLY A 563 20.19 -14.95 0.43
N ASN A 564 20.52 -14.11 -0.56
CA ASN A 564 20.60 -14.50 -1.97
C ASN A 564 21.88 -15.25 -2.33
N PHE A 565 22.84 -15.37 -1.39
CA PHE A 565 24.14 -15.99 -1.62
C PHE A 565 24.26 -17.28 -0.82
N ASN A 566 24.89 -18.30 -1.40
CA ASN A 566 25.06 -19.63 -0.78
C ASN A 566 26.44 -19.84 -0.15
N ASN A 567 27.23 -18.78 0.01
CA ASN A 567 28.58 -18.87 0.56
C ASN A 567 28.57 -19.28 2.04
N LYS A 568 29.63 -19.94 2.52
CA LYS A 568 29.72 -20.40 3.92
C LYS A 568 29.70 -19.24 4.92
N GLU A 569 30.32 -18.12 4.57
CA GLU A 569 30.33 -16.89 5.37
C GLU A 569 28.93 -16.28 5.56
N VAL A 570 27.99 -16.54 4.66
CA VAL A 570 26.59 -16.08 4.77
C VAL A 570 25.89 -16.79 5.92
N ILE A 571 26.07 -18.10 6.07
CA ILE A 571 25.48 -18.87 7.16
C ILE A 571 25.97 -18.34 8.52
N ALA A 572 27.27 -18.05 8.63
CA ALA A 572 27.85 -17.46 9.83
C ALA A 572 27.28 -16.05 10.12
N ALA A 573 27.10 -15.23 9.08
CA ALA A 573 26.50 -13.90 9.18
C ALA A 573 25.03 -13.95 9.61
N LEU A 574 24.22 -14.83 8.99
CA LEU A 574 22.80 -15.02 9.35
C LEU A 574 22.65 -15.60 10.76
N ALA A 575 23.55 -16.48 11.22
CA ALA A 575 23.58 -16.91 12.60
C ALA A 575 23.78 -15.72 13.56
N SER A 576 24.71 -14.80 13.24
CA SER A 576 24.92 -13.58 14.03
C SER A 576 23.74 -12.62 13.99
N VAL A 577 22.99 -12.55 12.87
CA VAL A 577 21.72 -11.82 12.79
C VAL A 577 20.70 -12.40 13.77
N VAL A 578 20.53 -13.73 13.81
CA VAL A 578 19.62 -14.40 14.75
C VAL A 578 20.02 -14.15 16.20
N GLU A 579 21.31 -14.25 16.53
CA GLU A 579 21.79 -13.97 17.89
C GLU A 579 21.52 -12.54 18.35
N LYS A 580 21.72 -11.57 17.44
CA LYS A 580 21.66 -10.14 17.76
C LYS A 580 20.24 -9.58 17.72
N TYR A 581 19.42 -10.04 16.78
CA TYR A 581 18.11 -9.46 16.48
C TYR A 581 16.96 -10.47 16.57
N GLY A 582 17.24 -11.73 16.92
CA GLY A 582 16.24 -12.80 16.90
C GLY A 582 15.04 -12.59 17.83
N ASN A 583 15.07 -11.63 18.75
CA ASN A 583 13.87 -11.24 19.51
C ASN A 583 12.80 -10.58 18.62
N ASP A 584 13.20 -9.96 17.52
CA ASP A 584 12.30 -9.39 16.50
C ASP A 584 11.89 -10.47 15.48
N ALA A 585 10.59 -10.64 15.28
CA ALA A 585 10.01 -11.60 14.33
C ALA A 585 10.40 -11.31 12.88
N TRP A 586 10.59 -10.06 12.50
CA TRP A 586 10.97 -9.70 11.13
C TRP A 586 12.34 -10.22 10.77
N PHE A 587 13.33 -10.03 11.65
CA PHE A 587 14.67 -10.59 11.46
C PHE A 587 14.64 -12.12 11.39
N ARG A 588 13.86 -12.79 12.25
CA ARG A 588 13.66 -14.25 12.18
C ARG A 588 13.11 -14.69 10.82
N ASN A 589 12.03 -14.05 10.37
CA ASN A 589 11.40 -14.35 9.08
C ASN A 589 12.31 -14.03 7.89
N GLY A 590 13.06 -12.92 7.95
CA GLY A 590 14.02 -12.54 6.91
C GLY A 590 15.14 -13.57 6.77
N VAL A 591 15.70 -14.06 7.88
CA VAL A 591 16.67 -15.16 7.87
C VAL A 591 16.05 -16.43 7.30
N LEU A 592 14.90 -16.87 7.85
CA LEU A 592 14.22 -18.09 7.42
C LEU A 592 13.80 -18.08 5.95
N SER A 593 13.59 -16.91 5.36
CA SER A 593 13.19 -16.75 3.95
C SER A 593 14.27 -17.12 2.93
N SER A 594 15.48 -17.45 3.39
CA SER A 594 16.60 -17.82 2.52
C SER A 594 16.99 -19.28 2.73
N ASP A 595 17.51 -19.93 1.69
CA ASP A 595 18.06 -21.29 1.79
C ASP A 595 19.18 -21.42 2.83
N PRO A 596 20.24 -20.58 2.85
CA PRO A 596 21.27 -20.63 3.90
C PRO A 596 20.71 -20.32 5.29
N GLY A 597 19.71 -19.43 5.38
CA GLY A 597 19.09 -19.03 6.64
C GLY A 597 18.03 -20.02 7.16
N SER A 598 17.79 -21.11 6.44
CA SER A 598 16.86 -22.15 6.85
C SER A 598 17.43 -23.57 6.70
N SER A 599 18.76 -23.69 6.66
CA SER A 599 19.45 -24.97 6.44
C SER A 599 19.85 -25.69 7.74
N PRO A 600 20.13 -27.01 7.70
CA PRO A 600 20.75 -27.73 8.81
C PRO A 600 22.11 -27.12 9.25
N GLU A 601 22.88 -26.55 8.32
CA GLU A 601 24.15 -25.88 8.62
C GLU A 601 23.98 -24.62 9.45
N LEU A 602 22.88 -23.89 9.29
CA LEU A 602 22.55 -22.78 10.20
C LEU A 602 22.34 -23.30 11.63
N LEU A 603 21.55 -24.38 11.80
CA LEU A 603 21.36 -24.99 13.12
C LEU A 603 22.69 -25.45 13.72
N LYS A 604 23.56 -26.08 12.93
CA LYS A 604 24.91 -26.47 13.35
C LYS A 604 25.72 -25.26 13.81
N THR A 605 25.61 -24.14 13.12
CA THR A 605 26.34 -22.91 13.47
C THR A 605 25.79 -22.31 14.76
N LEU A 606 24.46 -22.25 14.92
CA LEU A 606 23.80 -21.77 16.14
C LEU A 606 24.07 -22.67 17.34
N SER A 607 24.17 -23.99 17.16
CA SER A 607 24.43 -24.92 18.26
C SER A 607 25.82 -24.76 18.88
N GLN A 608 26.73 -24.10 18.16
CA GLN A 608 28.08 -23.77 18.62
C GLN A 608 28.14 -22.41 19.34
N ARG A 609 27.04 -21.65 19.36
CA ARG A 609 26.96 -20.33 19.99
C ARG A 609 26.42 -20.44 21.41
N ASN A 610 27.28 -20.28 22.42
CA ASN A 610 26.90 -20.35 23.84
C ASN A 610 25.75 -19.39 24.20
N SER A 611 25.76 -18.19 23.62
CA SER A 611 24.70 -17.17 23.72
C SER A 611 23.33 -17.67 23.30
N PHE A 612 23.28 -18.61 22.35
CA PHE A 612 22.04 -19.14 21.80
C PHE A 612 21.55 -20.40 22.52
N VAL A 613 22.45 -21.29 22.95
CA VAL A 613 22.08 -22.62 23.49
C VAL A 613 21.92 -22.69 25.01
N LYS A 614 22.65 -21.88 25.78
CA LYS A 614 22.76 -22.09 27.24
C LYS A 614 21.48 -21.74 28.00
N ASN A 615 20.83 -20.64 27.63
CA ASN A 615 19.62 -20.11 28.27
C ASN A 615 18.60 -19.69 27.20
N PRO A 616 17.89 -20.63 26.54
CA PRO A 616 17.01 -20.29 25.44
C PRO A 616 15.78 -19.50 25.92
N ALA A 617 15.57 -18.31 25.37
CA ALA A 617 14.33 -17.57 25.54
C ALA A 617 13.23 -18.12 24.62
N ASP A 618 11.98 -17.69 24.83
CA ASP A 618 10.84 -18.20 24.07
C ASP A 618 10.96 -17.92 22.57
N TRP A 619 11.54 -16.78 22.18
CA TRP A 619 11.80 -16.48 20.77
C TRP A 619 12.83 -17.44 20.13
N ASN A 620 13.84 -17.90 20.89
CA ASN A 620 14.82 -18.87 20.39
C ASN A 620 14.13 -20.20 20.10
N VAL A 621 13.28 -20.65 21.02
CA VAL A 621 12.53 -21.90 20.89
C VAL A 621 11.56 -21.83 19.72
N ALA A 622 10.85 -20.70 19.55
CA ALA A 622 9.98 -20.46 18.41
C ALA A 622 10.75 -20.50 17.08
N PHE A 623 11.90 -19.80 16.99
CA PHE A 623 12.75 -19.82 15.81
C PHE A 623 13.19 -21.23 15.42
N LEU A 624 13.61 -22.05 16.40
CA LEU A 624 14.03 -23.43 16.15
C LEU A 624 12.89 -24.31 15.66
N GLN A 625 11.67 -24.12 16.19
CA GLN A 625 10.50 -24.83 15.70
C GLN A 625 10.18 -24.45 14.25
N ASP A 626 10.27 -23.17 13.90
CA ASP A 626 10.01 -22.67 12.55
C ASP A 626 11.08 -23.14 11.56
N LEU A 627 12.36 -23.05 11.93
CA LEU A 627 13.49 -23.61 11.16
C LEU A 627 13.29 -25.10 10.89
N SER A 628 12.98 -25.87 11.93
CA SER A 628 12.68 -27.29 11.82
C SER A 628 11.48 -27.57 10.89
N THR A 629 10.46 -26.71 10.94
CA THR A 629 9.27 -26.84 10.08
C THR A 629 9.65 -26.66 8.63
N VAL A 630 10.51 -25.68 8.30
CA VAL A 630 11.03 -25.48 6.94
C VAL A 630 11.84 -26.70 6.48
N VAL A 631 12.78 -27.19 7.30
CA VAL A 631 13.59 -28.37 6.96
C VAL A 631 12.72 -29.60 6.73
N GLY A 632 11.73 -29.85 7.60
CA GLY A 632 10.78 -30.95 7.43
C GLY A 632 9.91 -30.78 6.19
N ALA A 633 9.41 -29.58 5.94
CA ALA A 633 8.55 -29.30 4.78
C ALA A 633 9.29 -29.41 3.45
N ARG A 634 10.61 -29.19 3.41
CA ARG A 634 11.44 -29.51 2.24
C ARG A 634 11.50 -31.01 1.93
N ASN A 635 11.39 -31.85 2.95
CA ASN A 635 11.48 -33.32 2.85
C ASN A 635 12.71 -33.81 2.06
N ASN A 636 13.84 -33.07 2.14
CA ASN A 636 15.06 -33.44 1.46
C ASN A 636 15.81 -34.49 2.30
N LYS A 637 16.00 -35.70 1.75
CA LYS A 637 16.57 -36.85 2.46
C LYS A 637 17.92 -36.52 3.13
N ALA A 638 18.85 -35.93 2.40
CA ALA A 638 20.18 -35.60 2.93
C ALA A 638 20.13 -34.54 4.03
N GLN A 639 19.29 -33.50 3.86
CA GLN A 639 19.11 -32.47 4.88
C GLN A 639 18.45 -33.05 6.15
N VAL A 640 17.41 -33.87 6.01
CA VAL A 640 16.71 -34.47 7.16
C VAL A 640 17.62 -35.43 7.92
N SER A 641 18.39 -36.30 7.25
CA SER A 641 19.37 -37.17 7.92
C SER A 641 20.41 -36.35 8.69
N THR A 642 21.00 -35.33 8.06
CA THR A 642 21.94 -34.40 8.71
C THR A 642 21.30 -33.70 9.91
N TYR A 643 20.05 -33.28 9.77
CA TYR A 643 19.30 -32.59 10.81
C TYR A 643 19.05 -33.49 12.03
N LEU A 644 18.63 -34.74 11.80
CA LEU A 644 18.40 -35.73 12.86
C LEU A 644 19.68 -36.03 13.64
N ASP A 645 20.84 -36.04 12.98
CA ASP A 645 22.14 -36.16 13.64
C ASP A 645 22.47 -34.93 14.47
N LEU A 646 22.23 -33.72 13.95
CA LEU A 646 22.49 -32.47 14.66
C LEU A 646 21.64 -32.35 15.94
N ILE A 647 20.33 -32.59 15.87
CA ILE A 647 19.44 -32.45 17.04
C ILE A 647 19.70 -33.53 18.11
N SER A 648 20.46 -34.58 17.78
CA SER A 648 20.93 -35.59 18.74
C SER A 648 22.19 -35.16 19.52
N GLN A 649 22.83 -34.05 19.15
CA GLN A 649 24.11 -33.64 19.74
C GLN A 649 23.95 -33.09 21.18
N PRO A 650 24.95 -33.30 22.06
CA PRO A 650 24.91 -32.78 23.43
C PRO A 650 24.75 -31.26 23.54
N SER A 651 25.25 -30.51 22.55
CA SER A 651 25.12 -29.04 22.50
C SER A 651 23.68 -28.55 22.39
N LEU A 652 22.77 -29.39 21.93
CA LEU A 652 21.33 -29.12 21.83
C LEU A 652 20.52 -29.91 22.87
N ASN A 653 21.16 -30.45 23.91
CA ASN A 653 20.50 -31.22 24.97
C ASN A 653 19.80 -30.31 26.01
N ASN A 654 18.89 -29.47 25.52
CA ASN A 654 17.95 -28.69 26.32
C ASN A 654 16.52 -29.16 26.00
N GLU A 655 15.73 -29.49 27.01
CA GLU A 655 14.41 -30.10 26.81
C GLU A 655 13.47 -29.25 25.94
N LYS A 656 13.34 -27.95 26.23
CA LYS A 656 12.47 -27.04 25.45
C LYS A 656 12.90 -26.98 23.98
N MET A 657 14.20 -26.86 23.73
CA MET A 657 14.74 -26.80 22.37
C MET A 657 14.54 -28.11 21.62
N GLN A 658 14.85 -29.27 22.23
CA GLN A 658 14.68 -30.56 21.58
C GLN A 658 13.23 -30.87 21.24
N ILE A 659 12.30 -30.52 22.14
CA ILE A 659 10.87 -30.62 21.91
C ILE A 659 10.47 -29.76 20.69
N ALA A 660 10.85 -28.49 20.67
CA ALA A 660 10.54 -27.59 19.55
C ALA A 660 11.14 -28.07 18.23
N LEU A 661 12.40 -28.52 18.25
CA LEU A 661 13.11 -29.02 17.08
C LEU A 661 12.39 -30.22 16.45
N LEU A 662 12.03 -31.23 17.26
CA LEU A 662 11.33 -32.41 16.75
C LEU A 662 9.87 -32.09 16.36
N LYS A 663 9.19 -31.23 17.13
CA LYS A 663 7.81 -30.79 16.85
C LYS A 663 7.72 -30.09 15.49
N GLY A 664 8.64 -29.16 15.22
CA GLY A 664 8.71 -28.48 13.92
C GLY A 664 9.00 -29.45 12.78
N LEU A 665 9.99 -30.34 12.95
CA LEU A 665 10.39 -31.29 11.90
C LEU A 665 9.21 -32.20 11.54
N LYS A 666 8.51 -32.71 12.55
CA LYS A 666 7.28 -33.49 12.40
C LYS A 666 6.20 -32.71 11.65
N ALA A 667 5.93 -31.46 12.06
CA ALA A 667 4.90 -30.63 11.42
C ALA A 667 5.20 -30.39 9.93
N GLY A 668 6.46 -30.07 9.61
CA GLY A 668 6.91 -29.88 8.24
C GLY A 668 6.76 -31.14 7.38
N LEU A 669 7.23 -32.28 7.88
CA LEU A 669 7.13 -33.56 7.18
C LEU A 669 5.67 -33.98 6.94
N ILE A 670 4.77 -33.73 7.90
CA ILE A 670 3.34 -34.01 7.72
C ILE A 670 2.72 -33.13 6.62
N LYS A 671 3.11 -31.84 6.57
CA LYS A 671 2.60 -30.88 5.58
C LYS A 671 3.07 -31.18 4.15
N ASN A 672 4.22 -31.83 3.99
CA ASN A 672 4.74 -32.16 2.67
C ASN A 672 3.95 -33.34 2.04
N GLU A 673 3.42 -33.11 0.84
CA GLU A 673 2.60 -34.09 0.12
C GLU A 673 3.38 -35.34 -0.32
N SER A 674 4.69 -35.19 -0.62
CA SER A 674 5.58 -36.27 -1.03
C SER A 674 6.03 -37.20 0.11
N THR A 675 5.72 -36.86 1.36
CA THR A 675 6.04 -37.71 2.52
C THR A 675 5.29 -39.05 2.42
N ASN A 676 6.05 -40.15 2.42
CA ASN A 676 5.49 -41.50 2.23
C ASN A 676 4.61 -41.95 3.41
N ILE A 677 3.74 -42.93 3.16
CA ILE A 677 2.74 -43.42 4.12
C ILE A 677 3.39 -43.96 5.40
N GLN A 678 4.43 -44.80 5.27
CA GLN A 678 5.14 -45.37 6.42
C GLN A 678 5.71 -44.29 7.36
N LEU A 679 6.25 -43.23 6.78
CA LEU A 679 6.77 -42.08 7.52
C LEU A 679 5.64 -41.29 8.18
N LYS A 680 4.50 -41.08 7.50
CA LYS A 680 3.32 -40.44 8.11
C LYS A 680 2.77 -41.23 9.30
N GLU A 681 2.71 -42.56 9.19
CA GLU A 681 2.29 -43.44 10.28
C GLU A 681 3.25 -43.37 11.47
N ALA A 682 4.57 -43.42 11.22
CA ALA A 682 5.57 -43.27 12.26
C ALA A 682 5.48 -41.89 12.94
N LEU A 683 5.33 -40.81 12.16
CA LEU A 683 5.17 -39.45 12.67
C LEU A 683 3.93 -39.30 13.56
N ALA A 684 2.83 -40.00 13.26
CA ALA A 684 1.64 -40.00 14.10
C ALA A 684 1.93 -40.53 15.52
N GLN A 685 2.84 -41.49 15.66
CA GLN A 685 3.24 -42.07 16.95
C GLN A 685 4.28 -41.21 17.72
N VAL A 686 5.01 -40.33 17.04
CA VAL A 686 5.98 -39.43 17.67
C VAL A 686 5.25 -38.34 18.47
N LYS A 687 5.37 -38.37 19.80
CA LYS A 687 4.82 -37.35 20.72
C LYS A 687 5.94 -36.50 21.31
N PRO A 688 6.29 -35.34 20.73
CA PRO A 688 7.36 -34.49 21.24
C PRO A 688 6.85 -33.67 22.45
N ASP A 689 6.64 -34.33 23.58
CA ASP A 689 6.12 -33.73 24.83
C ASP A 689 7.08 -33.87 26.02
N SER A 690 8.14 -34.67 25.88
CA SER A 690 9.17 -34.91 26.89
C SER A 690 10.49 -35.28 26.21
N LEU A 691 11.60 -35.08 26.91
CA LEU A 691 12.93 -35.44 26.40
C LEU A 691 13.05 -36.92 26.01
N GLN A 692 12.43 -37.82 26.76
CA GLN A 692 12.43 -39.26 26.47
C GLN A 692 11.72 -39.56 25.16
N ASN A 693 10.54 -38.98 24.95
CA ASN A 693 9.78 -39.20 23.72
C ASN A 693 10.45 -38.55 22.51
N VAL A 694 11.15 -37.42 22.71
CA VAL A 694 11.97 -36.82 21.66
C VAL A 694 13.09 -37.76 21.21
N LYS A 695 13.86 -38.32 22.14
CA LYS A 695 14.94 -39.28 21.82
C LYS A 695 14.42 -40.51 21.08
N SER A 696 13.30 -41.07 21.53
CA SER A 696 12.63 -42.20 20.88
C SER A 696 12.14 -41.84 19.47
N GLY A 697 11.55 -40.66 19.31
CA GLY A 697 11.10 -40.15 18.02
C GLY A 697 12.24 -39.94 17.03
N ILE A 698 13.36 -39.36 17.46
CA ILE A 698 14.56 -39.18 16.62
C ILE A 698 15.08 -40.55 16.14
N LEU A 699 15.20 -41.54 17.03
CA LEU A 699 15.64 -42.88 16.65
C LEU A 699 14.70 -43.55 15.64
N THR A 700 13.39 -43.32 15.79
CA THR A 700 12.38 -43.84 14.86
C THR A 700 12.58 -43.21 13.47
N LEU A 701 12.72 -41.88 13.40
CA LEU A 701 12.92 -41.18 12.14
C LEU A 701 14.25 -41.53 11.46
N LYS A 702 15.34 -41.71 12.22
CA LYS A 702 16.64 -42.15 11.67
C LYS A 702 16.62 -43.53 11.03
N LYS A 703 15.67 -44.41 11.39
CA LYS A 703 15.52 -45.73 10.73
C LYS A 703 14.82 -45.63 9.38
N LEU A 704 14.04 -44.57 9.17
CA LEU A 704 13.22 -44.36 7.98
C LEU A 704 13.93 -43.51 6.91
N TYR A 705 14.96 -42.76 7.31
CA TYR A 705 15.83 -41.95 6.45
C TYR A 705 17.19 -42.62 6.30
#